data_AF-A0A957R969-F1
#
_entry.id   AF-A0A957R969-F1
#
_cell.length_a   1.000
_cell.length_b   1.000
_cell.length_c   1.000
_cell.angle_alpha   90.00
_cell.angle_beta   90.00
_cell.angle_gamma   90.00
#
_symmetry.space_group_name_H-M   'P 1'
#
loop_
_entity.id
_entity.type
_entity.pdbx_description
1 polymer ?
#
loop_
_entity_poly.entity_id
_entity_poly.type
_entity_poly.pdbx_seq_one_letter_code
_entity_poly.pdbx_strand_id
1 'polypeptide(L)'
;MNRLHLHSLRPLVAMAFALILLAIPVTVHAQDPDFSTDDPLEGQWELSRVTDLVLYQTHSADSNTKSEILNYYLETEDSKVVTQTAKTILTAPCWLAGQREPQITRAARFFALPNDVAITMAPSANAGNPDCASTNGDSNMGLYIVDTKTNAAPIWVHFFASAKQTAMAMADFNQDGLEDLFILNDTQAFVATATDVYSPTAGMTFGQRMELGSTTLAPAVEPVTADFNDDGLIDVAWIGQDSTLYFATVCPGSVMGTPCDGKAALDVVLNPLNARKNVITPPNASCWVNSSQSKQALAAGNFFVDASSGTEQFGRLVALGCAQPPSGPRMRAYSYKFDSTMAVTQQQFIDVVACQQYCGTVFAEGVRLDWNAAIDQVAFTFAYIWPNNDEVAVVGVLSWSGVNMAAHNNSFDIGAPISGPNRGMLGLAAGRFDAIPTPAGSQDYNPQIAVALNLPQLPPRVYIFRTDPPANFVPSQISSIGLDASLGTLNQESAFNKLVAGDLQGRSDHLGPPTKIKVESHLQPAVVLAAPPMHADYVLPDQQTANGPAIVNFTAVPNAYNTAYTQGGSTSSDSARTDTTSYTYSYAESTDEKFSFNVPLVSSVSGEFKQSWKQQYDKTSTNYSYDKVEDDYSLAQASGLNDTIWYQSNDFYVYFYPVLGQSVCPVELPSCTADQMQPLYVSFSGPVDSTISPLDGGTTEWYQPVHEEGQIFSYAWDVSQLKTRFPESEVMSTEDVIFTTDSSPATQRSVKWITDSQQMTSTQNTYTHSFETDNSITVGGIDKDTGGAEFSGSFDYNSSEAMSTLNTSSTDIGAYTQIDLNRPAFPDGSLYRYSFQPLIISRSAPTGTAQSVGAPPWVYTTTGTIATEYFLEPPTSSQHSWGDWWGTSTNWYRQSIDIALNHPNRWNENGSDCDFTEHYAGQCIQPNLPQLHAFGAANDEPYISQWHHMRGLLVTVGAPGGPQRVAAQVGDTVYLQARVYNYSLVPMAATDRIKVQFYRQGYEDSALIGAAVLITETTVAPLPAFGNSALTPNWTTVTAQFTATEALSGTNQVFWVVTWAEDSSGNLVQEVTGHGLTSKPGVLISIVDVPIEAGPTVTTTTNTSATTSFSNNVGLFHLPFCIGVCANTDQAAPNPPVVSISNLGVVPLGNQRLPQYMISAEIRATNGGAEAVLVSLVEEDGIKRTIRNVDILPFVADTNSQVIRMPFTPERCNTHILLLEVRSRNAGTAVQRLTIDAECRAYLPIINLGQ
;
A
#
# COMPACT_ATOMS: atom_id res chain seq x y z
N MET A 1 22.00 27.96 63.43
CA MET A 1 20.65 28.35 63.91
C MET A 1 19.88 28.78 62.66
N ASN A 2 18.82 28.15 62.16
CA ASN A 2 17.88 27.15 62.66
C ASN A 2 17.51 26.18 61.53
N ARG A 3 17.35 24.90 61.91
CA ARG A 3 16.65 23.87 61.13
C ARG A 3 15.14 24.17 61.17
N LEU A 4 14.43 23.94 60.08
CA LEU A 4 13.01 23.58 60.12
C LEU A 4 12.67 22.58 59.01
N HIS A 5 12.02 21.51 59.45
CA HIS A 5 11.68 20.29 58.73
C HIS A 5 10.57 20.51 57.69
N LEU A 6 10.78 20.00 56.47
CA LEU A 6 9.71 19.67 55.52
C LEU A 6 9.81 18.17 55.19
N HIS A 7 9.07 17.34 55.93
CA HIS A 7 8.96 15.90 55.65
C HIS A 7 7.51 15.38 55.66
N SER A 8 6.51 16.23 55.42
CA SER A 8 5.09 15.82 55.51
C SER A 8 4.21 16.12 54.29
N LEU A 9 4.77 16.47 53.12
CA LEU A 9 3.97 16.82 51.92
C LEU A 9 3.94 15.75 50.81
N ARG A 10 4.72 14.66 50.92
CA ARG A 10 4.73 13.60 49.89
C ARG A 10 3.48 12.71 49.83
N PRO A 11 2.74 12.38 50.90
CA PRO A 11 1.59 11.48 50.76
C PRO A 11 0.34 12.15 50.19
N LEU A 12 0.21 13.49 50.26
CA LEU A 12 -0.96 14.21 49.75
C LEU A 12 -0.91 14.48 48.24
N VAL A 13 0.29 14.65 47.67
CA VAL A 13 0.47 14.78 46.21
C VAL A 13 0.33 13.43 45.51
N ALA A 14 0.75 12.33 46.14
CA ALA A 14 0.54 10.98 45.60
C ALA A 14 -0.94 10.56 45.61
N MET A 15 -1.71 10.98 46.62
CA MET A 15 -3.14 10.68 46.69
C MET A 15 -3.98 11.55 45.74
N ALA A 16 -3.56 12.79 45.47
CA ALA A 16 -4.17 13.64 44.45
C ALA A 16 -3.89 13.15 43.01
N PHE A 17 -2.68 12.62 42.74
CA PHE A 17 -2.39 11.97 41.46
C PHE A 17 -3.17 10.65 41.28
N ALA A 18 -3.33 9.85 42.35
CA ALA A 18 -4.12 8.61 42.29
C ALA A 18 -5.64 8.86 42.11
N LEU A 19 -6.18 9.97 42.63
CA LEU A 19 -7.60 10.33 42.45
C LEU A 19 -7.89 11.01 41.11
N ILE A 20 -6.90 11.65 40.48
CA ILE A 20 -7.03 12.19 39.11
C ILE A 20 -6.89 11.08 38.05
N LEU A 21 -6.15 10.00 38.36
CA LEU A 21 -6.08 8.80 37.51
C LEU A 21 -7.35 7.92 37.56
N LEU A 22 -8.24 8.10 38.54
CA LEU A 22 -9.49 7.34 38.68
C LEU A 22 -10.71 8.02 38.04
N ALA A 23 -10.53 9.18 37.41
CA ALA A 23 -11.59 9.95 36.74
C ALA A 23 -11.24 10.33 35.29
N ILE A 24 -10.31 9.61 34.66
CA ILE A 24 -10.19 9.63 33.21
C ILE A 24 -11.32 8.72 32.71
N PRO A 25 -12.32 9.21 31.94
CA PRO A 25 -13.19 8.31 31.22
C PRO A 25 -12.29 7.41 30.39
N VAL A 26 -12.36 6.10 30.62
CA VAL A 26 -11.75 5.13 29.73
C VAL A 26 -12.53 5.26 28.42
N THR A 27 -12.11 6.18 27.56
CA THR A 27 -12.38 6.09 26.14
C THR A 27 -11.72 4.80 25.71
N VAL A 28 -12.55 3.78 25.53
CA VAL A 28 -12.18 2.55 24.85
C VAL A 28 -11.76 3.01 23.45
N HIS A 29 -10.45 3.04 23.19
CA HIS A 29 -9.95 3.12 21.82
C HIS A 29 -10.46 1.86 21.13
N ALA A 30 -11.15 2.03 20.01
CA ALA A 30 -11.36 0.94 19.06
C ALA A 30 -10.00 0.35 18.74
N GLN A 31 -9.92 -0.98 18.59
CA GLN A 31 -8.68 -1.63 18.20
C GLN A 31 -8.22 -1.05 16.86
N ASP A 32 -6.97 -0.60 16.77
CA ASP A 32 -6.39 -0.09 15.52
C ASP A 32 -6.55 -1.15 14.41
N PRO A 33 -6.92 -0.80 13.18
CA PRO A 33 -7.18 -1.74 12.13
C PRO A 33 -5.88 -2.42 11.75
N ASP A 34 -6.00 -3.73 11.75
CA ASP A 34 -4.95 -4.63 11.34
C ASP A 34 -4.95 -4.67 9.81
N PHE A 35 -3.94 -4.03 9.20
CA PHE A 35 -3.69 -4.11 7.76
C PHE A 35 -3.31 -5.54 7.31
N SER A 36 -3.26 -6.52 8.20
CA SER A 36 -3.20 -7.93 7.81
C SER A 36 -4.58 -8.53 7.47
N THR A 37 -5.69 -7.81 7.73
CA THR A 37 -7.07 -8.23 7.38
C THR A 37 -7.33 -8.23 5.87
N ASP A 38 -8.44 -8.80 5.42
CA ASP A 38 -8.77 -8.86 3.98
C ASP A 38 -9.41 -7.56 3.45
N ASP A 39 -9.99 -6.75 4.33
CA ASP A 39 -10.55 -5.44 4.02
C ASP A 39 -10.40 -4.44 5.19
N PRO A 40 -9.45 -3.49 5.14
CA PRO A 40 -9.26 -2.48 6.18
C PRO A 40 -10.40 -1.44 6.26
N LEU A 41 -11.35 -1.45 5.32
CA LEU A 41 -12.55 -0.61 5.39
C LEU A 41 -13.72 -1.31 6.10
N GLU A 42 -13.58 -2.57 6.50
CA GLU A 42 -14.62 -3.36 7.20
C GLU A 42 -15.99 -3.33 6.47
N GLY A 43 -15.98 -3.45 5.13
CA GLY A 43 -17.20 -3.41 4.31
C GLY A 43 -17.79 -2.01 4.10
N GLN A 44 -17.12 -0.93 4.52
CA GLN A 44 -17.56 0.46 4.29
C GLN A 44 -17.21 0.92 2.88
N TRP A 45 -17.98 0.44 1.90
CA TRP A 45 -17.70 0.67 0.48
C TRP A 45 -18.47 1.86 -0.13
N GLU A 46 -19.42 2.47 0.58
CA GLU A 46 -20.13 3.67 0.10
C GLU A 46 -19.51 4.95 0.70
N LEU A 47 -18.99 5.81 -0.17
CA LEU A 47 -18.36 7.08 0.18
C LEU A 47 -19.23 8.25 -0.25
N SER A 48 -19.22 9.31 0.54
CA SER A 48 -20.00 10.52 0.27
C SER A 48 -21.44 10.23 -0.11
N ARG A 49 -22.05 9.27 0.59
CA ARG A 49 -23.45 8.88 0.45
C ARG A 49 -24.29 10.12 0.25
N VAL A 50 -24.83 10.32 -0.96
CA VAL A 50 -25.78 11.35 -1.35
C VAL A 50 -26.91 10.62 -2.05
N THR A 51 -28.08 10.67 -1.43
CA THR A 51 -29.20 9.81 -1.78
C THR A 51 -30.39 10.65 -2.21
N ASP A 52 -31.18 10.09 -3.11
CA ASP A 52 -32.51 10.54 -3.46
C ASP A 52 -33.56 9.63 -2.81
N LEU A 53 -34.83 9.96 -3.00
CA LEU A 53 -35.93 9.20 -2.42
C LEU A 53 -36.81 8.59 -3.50
N VAL A 54 -37.24 7.34 -3.30
CA VAL A 54 -38.30 6.70 -4.07
C VAL A 54 -39.49 6.46 -3.16
N LEU A 55 -40.65 6.99 -3.54
CA LEU A 55 -41.93 6.66 -2.91
C LEU A 55 -42.81 5.93 -3.92
N TYR A 56 -43.28 4.73 -3.57
CA TYR A 56 -44.19 3.98 -4.43
C TYR A 56 -45.61 3.91 -3.88
N GLN A 57 -46.59 3.87 -4.79
CA GLN A 57 -48.00 3.75 -4.45
C GLN A 57 -48.79 2.98 -5.50
N THR A 58 -49.79 2.25 -5.06
CA THR A 58 -50.85 1.68 -5.90
C THR A 58 -52.03 2.64 -6.06
N HIS A 59 -52.47 2.78 -7.29
CA HIS A 59 -53.66 3.50 -7.69
C HIS A 59 -54.62 2.52 -8.37
N SER A 60 -55.82 2.35 -7.79
CA SER A 60 -56.89 1.61 -8.46
C SER A 60 -57.47 2.48 -9.57
N ALA A 61 -57.09 2.23 -10.82
CA ALA A 61 -57.79 2.84 -11.94
C ALA A 61 -59.25 2.39 -11.89
N ASP A 62 -60.20 3.31 -12.14
CA ASP A 62 -61.66 3.12 -12.07
C ASP A 62 -62.24 2.01 -13.00
N SER A 63 -61.39 1.21 -13.66
CA SER A 63 -61.77 0.11 -14.54
C SER A 63 -61.37 -1.25 -13.95
N ASN A 64 -62.31 -2.21 -13.92
CA ASN A 64 -62.12 -3.61 -13.47
C ASN A 64 -61.07 -4.42 -14.27
N THR A 65 -60.22 -3.78 -15.08
CA THR A 65 -59.33 -4.42 -16.06
C THR A 65 -57.84 -4.16 -15.85
N LYS A 66 -57.41 -3.13 -15.09
CA LYS A 66 -56.00 -2.82 -14.80
C LYS A 66 -55.82 -2.07 -13.47
N SER A 67 -54.67 -2.25 -12.82
CA SER A 67 -54.17 -1.45 -11.70
C SER A 67 -52.94 -0.65 -12.11
N GLU A 68 -52.76 0.54 -11.54
CA GLU A 68 -51.61 1.41 -11.81
C GLU A 68 -50.72 1.48 -10.57
N ILE A 69 -49.41 1.34 -10.74
CA ILE A 69 -48.42 1.61 -9.67
C ILE A 69 -47.70 2.88 -10.08
N LEU A 70 -47.66 3.87 -9.19
CA LEU A 70 -46.90 5.10 -9.38
C LEU A 70 -45.66 5.06 -8.50
N ASN A 71 -44.49 5.14 -9.13
CA ASN A 71 -43.23 5.41 -8.44
C ASN A 71 -42.89 6.89 -8.60
N TYR A 72 -42.71 7.58 -7.49
CA TYR A 72 -42.21 8.94 -7.43
C TYR A 72 -40.73 8.91 -7.12
N TYR A 73 -39.94 9.43 -8.05
CA TYR A 73 -38.51 9.69 -7.89
C TYR A 73 -38.37 11.14 -7.43
N LEU A 74 -37.82 11.32 -6.25
CA LEU A 74 -37.70 12.58 -5.55
C LEU A 74 -36.21 12.92 -5.43
N GLU A 75 -35.72 13.71 -6.37
CA GLU A 75 -34.33 14.17 -6.35
C GLU A 75 -34.13 15.15 -5.21
N THR A 76 -33.02 15.03 -4.50
CA THR A 76 -32.74 15.85 -3.32
C THR A 76 -31.50 16.73 -3.48
N GLU A 77 -31.54 17.92 -2.90
CA GLU A 77 -30.40 18.83 -2.78
C GLU A 77 -30.65 19.76 -1.59
N ASP A 78 -29.59 20.15 -0.87
CA ASP A 78 -29.66 21.02 0.31
C ASP A 78 -30.76 20.62 1.31
N SER A 79 -30.86 19.32 1.62
CA SER A 79 -31.77 18.74 2.61
C SER A 79 -33.24 18.87 2.23
N LYS A 80 -33.52 18.97 0.92
CA LYS A 80 -34.86 19.21 0.36
C LYS A 80 -35.05 18.39 -0.90
N VAL A 81 -36.30 18.04 -1.19
CA VAL A 81 -36.67 17.53 -2.51
C VAL A 81 -36.75 18.71 -3.48
N VAL A 82 -35.96 18.67 -4.56
CA VAL A 82 -35.89 19.71 -5.59
C VAL A 82 -36.68 19.36 -6.85
N THR A 83 -36.72 18.07 -7.20
CA THR A 83 -37.46 17.56 -8.36
C THR A 83 -38.32 16.38 -7.94
N GLN A 84 -39.51 16.28 -8.54
CA GLN A 84 -40.40 15.12 -8.40
C GLN A 84 -40.84 14.65 -9.78
N THR A 85 -40.56 13.38 -10.09
CA THR A 85 -40.98 12.72 -11.33
C THR A 85 -41.76 11.45 -11.01
N ALA A 86 -42.88 11.19 -11.69
CA ALA A 86 -43.66 9.97 -11.53
C ALA A 86 -43.51 9.06 -12.76
N LYS A 87 -43.29 7.75 -12.55
CA LYS A 87 -43.46 6.72 -13.60
C LYS A 87 -44.58 5.76 -13.20
N THR A 88 -45.46 5.48 -14.16
CA THR A 88 -46.59 4.57 -13.97
C THR A 88 -46.29 3.19 -14.54
N ILE A 89 -46.54 2.16 -13.75
CA ILE A 89 -46.46 0.74 -14.12
C ILE A 89 -47.89 0.20 -14.21
N LEU A 90 -48.24 -0.37 -15.36
CA LEU A 90 -49.54 -1.00 -15.56
C LEU A 90 -49.48 -2.47 -15.12
N THR A 91 -50.37 -2.87 -14.22
CA THR A 91 -50.46 -4.23 -13.68
C THR A 91 -51.86 -4.80 -13.79
N ALA A 92 -51.99 -6.12 -13.62
CA ALA A 92 -53.30 -6.75 -13.52
C ALA A 92 -54.06 -6.24 -12.28
N PRO A 93 -55.41 -6.14 -12.32
CA PRO A 93 -56.22 -5.74 -11.19
C PRO A 93 -56.26 -6.88 -10.17
N CYS A 94 -55.26 -6.90 -9.31
CA CYS A 94 -55.14 -7.83 -8.21
C CYS A 94 -55.83 -7.27 -6.97
N TRP A 95 -56.80 -7.99 -6.43
CA TRP A 95 -57.46 -7.61 -5.20
C TRP A 95 -57.45 -8.78 -4.21
N LEU A 96 -56.55 -8.71 -3.24
CA LEU A 96 -56.42 -9.74 -2.22
C LEU A 96 -57.19 -9.30 -0.96
N ALA A 97 -58.38 -9.87 -0.74
CA ALA A 97 -59.23 -9.55 0.40
C ALA A 97 -58.50 -9.82 1.73
N GLY A 98 -58.22 -8.75 2.50
CA GLY A 98 -57.56 -8.86 3.82
C GLY A 98 -56.08 -9.26 3.77
N GLN A 99 -55.42 -9.10 2.62
CA GLN A 99 -54.01 -9.40 2.42
C GLN A 99 -53.27 -8.18 1.87
N ARG A 100 -51.94 -8.21 1.97
CA ARG A 100 -51.06 -7.12 1.54
C ARG A 100 -50.90 -7.11 0.03
N GLU A 101 -50.78 -5.93 -0.55
CA GLU A 101 -50.51 -5.81 -1.98
C GLU A 101 -49.06 -6.24 -2.28
N PRO A 102 -48.80 -6.97 -3.38
CA PRO A 102 -47.49 -7.55 -3.68
C PRO A 102 -46.44 -6.55 -4.19
N GLN A 103 -46.74 -5.24 -4.22
CA GLN A 103 -45.82 -4.26 -4.78
C GLN A 103 -44.82 -3.75 -3.75
N ILE A 104 -43.54 -3.80 -4.13
CA ILE A 104 -42.44 -3.29 -3.31
C ILE A 104 -41.40 -2.69 -4.24
N THR A 105 -40.93 -1.49 -3.89
CA THR A 105 -39.83 -0.83 -4.59
C THR A 105 -38.63 -0.73 -3.66
N ARG A 106 -37.43 -0.97 -4.20
CA ARG A 106 -36.12 -0.73 -3.58
C ARG A 106 -35.23 0.04 -4.54
N ALA A 107 -34.20 0.70 -4.00
CA ALA A 107 -33.13 1.33 -4.75
C ALA A 107 -31.81 0.72 -4.26
N ALA A 108 -30.92 0.37 -5.20
CA ALA A 108 -29.62 -0.22 -4.91
C ALA A 108 -28.70 -0.17 -6.13
N ARG A 109 -27.40 -0.42 -5.91
CA ARG A 109 -26.35 -0.62 -6.91
C ARG A 109 -26.39 -2.05 -7.46
N PHE A 110 -27.48 -2.39 -8.15
CA PHE A 110 -27.67 -3.73 -8.73
C PHE A 110 -26.85 -3.99 -10.01
N PHE A 111 -26.36 -2.93 -10.65
CA PHE A 111 -25.53 -2.99 -11.85
C PHE A 111 -24.30 -2.10 -11.64
N ALA A 112 -23.22 -2.35 -12.38
CA ALA A 112 -21.97 -1.58 -12.36
C ALA A 112 -22.14 -0.21 -13.04
N LEU A 113 -23.10 0.58 -12.56
CA LEU A 113 -23.45 1.92 -13.02
C LEU A 113 -22.99 2.97 -11.99
N PRO A 114 -22.76 4.23 -12.42
CA PRO A 114 -22.47 5.32 -11.50
C PRO A 114 -23.63 5.66 -10.55
N ASN A 115 -24.84 5.12 -10.74
CA ASN A 115 -26.04 5.40 -9.95
C ASN A 115 -26.82 4.13 -9.60
N ASP A 116 -27.67 4.22 -8.59
CA ASP A 116 -28.61 3.18 -8.20
C ASP A 116 -29.73 3.08 -9.23
N VAL A 117 -30.29 1.88 -9.33
CA VAL A 117 -31.52 1.63 -10.07
C VAL A 117 -32.67 1.42 -9.11
N ALA A 118 -33.86 1.84 -9.51
CA ALA A 118 -35.08 1.50 -8.78
C ALA A 118 -35.66 0.18 -9.31
N ILE A 119 -35.82 -0.79 -8.42
CA ILE A 119 -36.37 -2.11 -8.72
C ILE A 119 -37.74 -2.22 -8.07
N THR A 120 -38.79 -2.35 -8.89
CA THR A 120 -40.17 -2.52 -8.43
C THR A 120 -40.66 -3.92 -8.73
N MET A 121 -40.95 -4.70 -7.69
CA MET A 121 -41.68 -5.95 -7.85
C MET A 121 -43.17 -5.65 -7.93
N ALA A 122 -43.85 -6.29 -8.89
CA ALA A 122 -45.26 -6.05 -9.14
C ALA A 122 -45.93 -7.26 -9.84
N PRO A 123 -47.27 -7.39 -9.76
CA PRO A 123 -47.99 -8.34 -10.59
C PRO A 123 -47.75 -8.05 -12.08
N SER A 124 -47.60 -9.11 -12.87
CA SER A 124 -47.52 -8.95 -14.32
C SER A 124 -48.85 -8.41 -14.87
N ALA A 125 -48.81 -7.73 -16.02
CA ALA A 125 -50.03 -7.23 -16.66
C ALA A 125 -51.01 -8.35 -17.07
N ASN A 126 -50.55 -9.60 -17.12
CA ASN A 126 -51.33 -10.78 -17.52
C ASN A 126 -51.74 -11.66 -16.32
N ALA A 127 -51.44 -11.27 -15.08
CA ALA A 127 -51.79 -12.08 -13.91
C ALA A 127 -53.32 -12.24 -13.75
N GLY A 128 -53.75 -13.40 -13.24
CA GLY A 128 -55.15 -13.71 -13.04
C GLY A 128 -55.79 -12.95 -11.87
N ASN A 129 -56.95 -12.33 -12.12
CA ASN A 129 -57.80 -11.69 -11.10
C ASN A 129 -58.68 -12.74 -10.38
N PRO A 130 -58.88 -12.69 -9.05
CA PRO A 130 -58.45 -11.64 -8.10
C PRO A 130 -57.11 -11.87 -7.39
N ASP A 131 -56.59 -13.10 -7.39
CA ASP A 131 -55.49 -13.50 -6.51
C ASP A 131 -54.06 -13.34 -7.08
N CYS A 132 -53.90 -12.63 -8.21
CA CYS A 132 -52.68 -12.62 -9.03
C CYS A 132 -52.15 -14.03 -9.35
N ALA A 133 -53.03 -15.00 -9.52
CA ALA A 133 -52.63 -16.37 -9.83
C ALA A 133 -52.03 -16.43 -11.25
N SER A 134 -51.11 -17.37 -11.47
CA SER A 134 -50.69 -17.68 -12.84
C SER A 134 -51.89 -18.19 -13.64
N THR A 135 -52.18 -17.54 -14.76
CA THR A 135 -53.15 -17.99 -15.76
C THR A 135 -52.43 -18.64 -16.91
N ASN A 136 -52.84 -19.84 -17.34
CA ASN A 136 -52.32 -20.53 -18.52
C ASN A 136 -50.80 -20.79 -18.56
N GLY A 137 -50.13 -20.78 -17.40
CA GLY A 137 -48.67 -20.94 -17.34
C GLY A 137 -47.91 -19.67 -17.72
N ASP A 138 -48.55 -18.49 -17.69
CA ASP A 138 -47.88 -17.20 -17.81
C ASP A 138 -47.34 -16.76 -16.44
N SER A 139 -46.20 -16.06 -16.45
CA SER A 139 -45.60 -15.45 -15.26
C SER A 139 -46.56 -14.46 -14.62
N ASN A 140 -46.76 -14.58 -13.32
CA ASN A 140 -47.72 -13.77 -12.57
C ASN A 140 -47.08 -12.59 -11.84
N MET A 141 -45.76 -12.59 -11.68
CA MET A 141 -44.98 -11.51 -11.07
C MET A 141 -43.92 -11.00 -12.05
N GLY A 142 -43.42 -9.80 -11.81
CA GLY A 142 -42.27 -9.25 -12.54
C GLY A 142 -41.51 -8.21 -11.72
N LEU A 143 -40.23 -8.07 -12.06
CA LEU A 143 -39.35 -7.00 -11.59
C LEU A 143 -39.26 -5.95 -12.69
N TYR A 144 -39.57 -4.72 -12.33
CA TYR A 144 -39.51 -3.55 -13.18
C TYR A 144 -38.35 -2.68 -12.74
N ILE A 145 -37.29 -2.66 -13.54
CA ILE A 145 -36.04 -1.98 -13.21
C ILE A 145 -35.95 -0.69 -14.02
N VAL A 146 -35.69 0.40 -13.31
CA VAL A 146 -35.58 1.74 -13.87
C VAL A 146 -34.24 2.34 -13.49
N ASP A 147 -33.42 2.60 -14.50
CA ASP A 147 -32.38 3.61 -14.41
C ASP A 147 -33.04 5.00 -14.56
N THR A 148 -32.89 5.82 -13.53
CA THR A 148 -33.47 7.17 -13.45
C THR A 148 -32.59 8.22 -14.12
N LYS A 149 -31.30 7.95 -14.26
CA LYS A 149 -30.34 8.86 -14.89
C LYS A 149 -30.49 8.87 -16.40
N THR A 150 -30.92 7.75 -16.98
CA THR A 150 -31.19 7.63 -18.41
C THR A 150 -32.69 7.68 -18.72
N ASN A 151 -33.01 8.13 -19.94
CA ASN A 151 -34.37 7.98 -20.49
C ASN A 151 -34.57 6.59 -21.13
N ALA A 152 -33.78 5.58 -20.72
CA ALA A 152 -33.88 4.24 -21.25
C ALA A 152 -35.24 3.62 -20.92
N ALA A 153 -35.65 2.68 -21.78
CA ALA A 153 -36.84 1.90 -21.51
C ALA A 153 -36.62 1.03 -20.26
N PRO A 154 -37.59 0.98 -19.34
CA PRO A 154 -37.54 0.09 -18.18
C PRO A 154 -37.37 -1.37 -18.58
N ILE A 155 -36.67 -2.14 -17.76
CA ILE A 155 -36.41 -3.55 -17.98
C ILE A 155 -37.43 -4.38 -17.20
N TRP A 156 -38.04 -5.35 -17.87
CA TRP A 156 -39.00 -6.27 -17.27
C TRP A 156 -38.42 -7.67 -17.19
N VAL A 157 -38.33 -8.21 -15.97
CA VAL A 157 -37.98 -9.61 -15.74
C VAL A 157 -39.19 -10.32 -15.13
N HIS A 158 -39.81 -11.20 -15.89
CA HIS A 158 -41.01 -11.93 -15.50
C HIS A 158 -40.67 -13.27 -14.85
N PHE A 159 -41.37 -13.63 -13.77
CA PHE A 159 -41.16 -14.88 -13.04
C PHE A 159 -42.44 -15.39 -12.35
N PHE A 160 -42.37 -16.63 -11.85
CA PHE A 160 -43.46 -17.24 -11.08
C PHE A 160 -43.14 -17.12 -9.58
N ALA A 161 -44.05 -16.51 -8.83
CA ALA A 161 -43.98 -16.47 -7.37
C ALA A 161 -45.37 -16.23 -6.76
N SER A 162 -45.52 -16.49 -5.47
CA SER A 162 -46.74 -16.09 -4.78
C SER A 162 -46.78 -14.57 -4.63
N ALA A 163 -47.94 -13.99 -4.95
CA ALA A 163 -48.23 -12.57 -4.74
C ALA A 163 -48.75 -12.27 -3.32
N LYS A 164 -48.76 -13.27 -2.42
CA LYS A 164 -49.24 -13.11 -1.05
C LYS A 164 -48.07 -12.90 -0.11
N GLN A 165 -48.23 -11.92 0.79
CA GLN A 165 -47.26 -11.62 1.85
C GLN A 165 -45.83 -11.46 1.31
N THR A 166 -45.69 -10.85 0.13
CA THR A 166 -44.39 -10.67 -0.50
C THR A 166 -43.58 -9.60 0.23
N ALA A 167 -42.29 -9.83 0.41
CA ALA A 167 -41.32 -8.93 1.01
C ALA A 167 -39.99 -8.99 0.25
N MET A 168 -39.17 -7.95 0.39
CA MET A 168 -37.93 -7.77 -0.37
C MET A 168 -36.84 -7.14 0.51
N ALA A 169 -35.62 -7.67 0.43
CA ALA A 169 -34.40 -7.05 0.95
C ALA A 169 -33.32 -7.03 -0.13
N MET A 170 -32.38 -6.10 0.01
CA MET A 170 -31.20 -5.98 -0.84
C MET A 170 -29.95 -6.15 0.02
N ALA A 171 -28.96 -6.87 -0.49
CA ALA A 171 -27.61 -6.94 0.04
C ALA A 171 -26.71 -7.63 -0.98
N ASP A 172 -25.40 -7.44 -0.89
CA ASP A 172 -24.43 -8.19 -1.67
C ASP A 172 -24.34 -9.65 -1.16
N PHE A 173 -25.23 -10.52 -1.66
CA PHE A 173 -25.34 -11.90 -1.19
C PHE A 173 -24.31 -12.82 -1.83
N ASN A 174 -23.82 -12.46 -3.02
CA ASN A 174 -22.84 -13.23 -3.78
C ASN A 174 -21.39 -12.73 -3.57
N GLN A 175 -21.20 -11.61 -2.86
CA GLN A 175 -19.93 -10.96 -2.55
C GLN A 175 -19.20 -10.41 -3.79
N ASP A 176 -19.95 -9.90 -4.77
CA ASP A 176 -19.40 -9.29 -5.99
C ASP A 176 -19.26 -7.75 -5.89
N GLY A 177 -19.66 -7.15 -4.76
CA GLY A 177 -19.64 -5.72 -4.53
C GLY A 177 -20.92 -4.98 -4.97
N LEU A 178 -21.89 -5.68 -5.55
CA LEU A 178 -23.17 -5.15 -6.01
C LEU A 178 -24.32 -5.81 -5.24
N GLU A 179 -25.40 -5.08 -4.98
CA GLU A 179 -26.51 -5.70 -4.24
C GLU A 179 -27.33 -6.66 -5.10
N ASP A 180 -27.65 -7.79 -4.49
CA ASP A 180 -28.57 -8.79 -4.97
C ASP A 180 -29.96 -8.62 -4.31
N LEU A 181 -30.96 -9.31 -4.87
CA LEU A 181 -32.35 -9.19 -4.46
C LEU A 181 -32.83 -10.44 -3.72
N PHE A 182 -33.12 -10.34 -2.43
CA PHE A 182 -33.81 -11.40 -1.68
C PHE A 182 -35.32 -11.22 -1.74
N ILE A 183 -36.04 -12.25 -2.20
CA ILE A 183 -37.50 -12.28 -2.30
C ILE A 183 -38.06 -13.34 -1.36
N LEU A 184 -39.01 -12.93 -0.52
CA LEU A 184 -39.71 -13.80 0.43
C LEU A 184 -41.23 -13.62 0.27
N ASN A 185 -42.00 -14.71 0.34
CA ASN A 185 -43.46 -14.68 0.33
C ASN A 185 -44.04 -15.75 1.28
N ASP A 186 -45.33 -16.08 1.15
CA ASP A 186 -45.98 -17.08 1.99
C ASP A 186 -45.59 -18.54 1.70
N THR A 187 -44.99 -18.83 0.54
CA THR A 187 -44.63 -20.20 0.14
C THR A 187 -43.13 -20.41 0.05
N GLN A 188 -42.34 -19.41 -0.35
CA GLN A 188 -40.94 -19.58 -0.72
C GLN A 188 -40.05 -18.36 -0.45
N ALA A 189 -38.75 -18.61 -0.38
CA ALA A 189 -37.66 -17.63 -0.35
C ALA A 189 -36.64 -17.94 -1.47
N PHE A 190 -36.11 -16.92 -2.14
CA PHE A 190 -35.08 -17.07 -3.18
C PHE A 190 -34.37 -15.74 -3.45
N VAL A 191 -33.20 -15.80 -4.07
CA VAL A 191 -32.39 -14.62 -4.43
C VAL A 191 -32.37 -14.44 -5.95
N ALA A 192 -32.28 -13.20 -6.40
CA ALA A 192 -32.09 -12.86 -7.80
C ALA A 192 -30.91 -11.88 -7.95
N THR A 193 -30.06 -12.14 -8.94
CA THR A 193 -28.87 -11.34 -9.27
C THR A 193 -28.87 -10.96 -10.75
N ALA A 194 -28.07 -9.97 -11.15
CA ALA A 194 -27.88 -9.64 -12.55
C ALA A 194 -27.24 -10.81 -13.30
N THR A 195 -27.71 -11.10 -14.53
CA THR A 195 -27.01 -12.10 -15.38
C THR A 195 -25.65 -11.56 -15.84
N ASP A 196 -25.57 -10.26 -16.06
CA ASP A 196 -24.37 -9.51 -16.42
C ASP A 196 -24.50 -8.12 -15.78
N VAL A 197 -23.65 -7.85 -14.79
CA VAL A 197 -23.68 -6.60 -14.01
C VAL A 197 -23.34 -5.37 -14.85
N TYR A 198 -22.69 -5.55 -16.00
CA TYR A 198 -22.33 -4.50 -16.94
C TYR A 198 -23.40 -4.30 -18.03
N SER A 199 -24.41 -5.18 -18.11
CA SER A 199 -25.47 -5.13 -19.12
C SER A 199 -26.85 -5.32 -18.47
N PRO A 200 -27.52 -4.22 -18.07
CA PRO A 200 -28.86 -4.29 -17.49
C PRO A 200 -29.87 -5.07 -18.34
N THR A 201 -29.70 -5.04 -19.67
CA THR A 201 -30.57 -5.73 -20.63
C THR A 201 -30.37 -7.25 -20.72
N ALA A 202 -29.29 -7.80 -20.13
CA ALA A 202 -29.03 -9.24 -20.10
C ALA A 202 -30.01 -10.02 -19.20
N GLY A 203 -30.81 -9.32 -18.39
CA GLY A 203 -31.79 -9.92 -17.49
C GLY A 203 -31.18 -10.33 -16.16
N MET A 204 -31.84 -11.27 -15.48
CA MET A 204 -31.46 -11.71 -14.13
C MET A 204 -31.42 -13.23 -14.03
N THR A 205 -30.57 -13.71 -13.13
CA THR A 205 -30.47 -15.11 -12.72
C THR A 205 -31.13 -15.28 -11.36
N PHE A 206 -31.87 -16.38 -11.18
CA PHE A 206 -32.56 -16.70 -9.92
C PHE A 206 -31.90 -17.91 -9.27
N GLY A 207 -31.58 -17.80 -7.98
CA GLY A 207 -31.10 -18.90 -7.15
C GLY A 207 -32.16 -19.97 -6.91
N GLN A 208 -31.77 -21.03 -6.19
CA GLN A 208 -32.69 -22.10 -5.84
C GLN A 208 -33.81 -21.58 -4.91
N ARG A 209 -35.05 -22.00 -5.20
CA ARG A 209 -36.22 -21.66 -4.37
C ARG A 209 -36.28 -22.57 -3.14
N MET A 210 -36.24 -21.96 -1.96
CA MET A 210 -36.47 -22.63 -0.69
C MET A 210 -37.95 -22.57 -0.33
N GLU A 211 -38.59 -23.72 -0.14
CA GLU A 211 -39.98 -23.80 0.31
C GLU A 211 -40.07 -23.59 1.84
N LEU A 212 -40.95 -22.69 2.28
CA LEU A 212 -41.12 -22.37 3.70
C LEU A 212 -41.92 -23.43 4.46
N GLY A 213 -42.75 -24.23 3.79
CA GLY A 213 -43.51 -25.34 4.39
C GLY A 213 -44.60 -24.96 5.41
N SER A 214 -44.71 -23.68 5.81
CA SER A 214 -45.78 -23.14 6.68
C SER A 214 -46.04 -21.66 6.40
N THR A 215 -47.31 -21.25 6.38
CA THR A 215 -47.72 -19.84 6.24
C THR A 215 -47.38 -18.99 7.47
N THR A 216 -46.99 -19.60 8.59
CA THR A 216 -46.52 -18.86 9.79
C THR A 216 -45.15 -18.22 9.58
N LEU A 217 -44.32 -18.78 8.69
CA LEU A 217 -42.99 -18.25 8.33
C LEU A 217 -43.08 -17.05 7.39
N ALA A 218 -44.26 -16.79 6.82
CA ALA A 218 -44.46 -15.66 5.92
C ALA A 218 -44.18 -14.33 6.63
N PRO A 219 -43.59 -13.34 5.94
CA PRO A 219 -43.12 -12.12 6.58
C PRO A 219 -44.28 -11.25 7.06
N ALA A 220 -44.22 -10.87 8.34
CA ALA A 220 -45.10 -9.89 8.96
C ALA A 220 -44.53 -8.47 8.90
N VAL A 221 -43.22 -8.33 8.71
CA VAL A 221 -42.47 -7.08 8.58
C VAL A 221 -41.46 -7.22 7.45
N GLU A 222 -40.82 -6.12 7.06
CA GLU A 222 -39.74 -6.18 6.07
C GLU A 222 -38.54 -6.96 6.62
N PRO A 223 -37.93 -7.84 5.81
CA PRO A 223 -36.66 -8.46 6.16
C PRO A 223 -35.55 -7.41 6.21
N VAL A 224 -34.59 -7.62 7.11
CA VAL A 224 -33.36 -6.84 7.21
C VAL A 224 -32.15 -7.75 7.01
N THR A 225 -31.08 -7.20 6.48
CA THR A 225 -29.86 -7.92 6.12
C THR A 225 -28.68 -7.43 6.95
N ALA A 226 -27.85 -8.37 7.38
CA ALA A 226 -26.52 -8.18 7.99
C ALA A 226 -25.89 -9.57 8.14
N ASP A 227 -24.58 -9.64 8.31
CA ASP A 227 -23.96 -10.82 8.92
C ASP A 227 -24.33 -10.80 10.42
N PHE A 228 -25.23 -11.65 10.93
CA PHE A 228 -25.68 -11.54 12.32
C PHE A 228 -24.82 -12.32 13.32
N ASN A 229 -23.97 -13.24 12.83
CA ASN A 229 -23.23 -14.21 13.62
C ASN A 229 -21.70 -14.10 13.48
N ASP A 230 -21.22 -13.04 12.81
CA ASP A 230 -19.81 -12.72 12.57
C ASP A 230 -19.08 -13.81 11.74
N ASP A 231 -19.78 -14.50 10.83
CA ASP A 231 -19.18 -15.57 10.00
C ASP A 231 -18.76 -15.11 8.60
N GLY A 232 -18.96 -13.82 8.29
CA GLY A 232 -18.62 -13.20 7.01
C GLY A 232 -19.65 -13.47 5.90
N LEU A 233 -20.74 -14.18 6.17
CA LEU A 233 -21.84 -14.39 5.24
C LEU A 233 -23.00 -13.43 5.53
N ILE A 234 -23.70 -13.00 4.48
CA ILE A 234 -24.87 -12.15 4.66
C ILE A 234 -26.09 -13.00 5.04
N ASP A 235 -26.70 -12.63 6.15
CA ASP A 235 -27.94 -13.21 6.63
C ASP A 235 -29.13 -12.27 6.42
N VAL A 236 -30.32 -12.87 6.49
CA VAL A 236 -31.61 -12.21 6.40
C VAL A 236 -32.43 -12.53 7.65
N ALA A 237 -32.89 -11.50 8.36
CA ALA A 237 -33.76 -11.62 9.52
C ALA A 237 -35.15 -11.05 9.25
N TRP A 238 -36.21 -11.74 9.68
CA TRP A 238 -37.59 -11.25 9.57
C TRP A 238 -38.48 -11.76 10.70
N ILE A 239 -39.60 -11.07 10.94
CA ILE A 239 -40.65 -11.55 11.86
C ILE A 239 -41.72 -12.26 11.05
N GLY A 240 -42.08 -13.49 11.43
CA GLY A 240 -43.16 -14.25 10.81
C GLY A 240 -44.56 -13.86 11.31
N GLN A 241 -45.60 -14.40 10.68
CA GLN A 241 -47.00 -14.17 11.07
C GLN A 241 -47.32 -14.65 12.50
N ASP A 242 -46.51 -15.54 13.06
CA ASP A 242 -46.63 -16.01 14.44
C ASP A 242 -45.87 -15.13 15.46
N SER A 243 -45.32 -13.98 15.03
CA SER A 243 -44.49 -13.08 15.84
C SER A 243 -43.18 -13.69 16.33
N THR A 244 -42.66 -14.69 15.60
CA THR A 244 -41.33 -15.28 15.81
C THR A 244 -40.30 -14.62 14.89
N LEU A 245 -39.10 -14.37 15.41
CA LEU A 245 -37.96 -13.90 14.62
C LEU A 245 -37.27 -15.10 13.96
N TYR A 246 -37.06 -15.01 12.65
CA TYR A 246 -36.46 -16.03 11.80
C TYR A 246 -35.21 -15.50 11.11
N PHE A 247 -34.30 -16.42 10.77
CA PHE A 247 -33.04 -16.14 10.08
C PHE A 247 -32.84 -17.10 8.92
N ALA A 248 -32.24 -16.60 7.85
CA ALA A 248 -31.70 -17.41 6.76
C ALA A 248 -30.36 -16.84 6.32
N THR A 249 -29.42 -17.70 5.97
CA THR A 249 -28.15 -17.31 5.35
C THR A 249 -28.28 -17.48 3.84
N VAL A 250 -27.79 -16.53 3.05
CA VAL A 250 -27.67 -16.68 1.60
C VAL A 250 -26.24 -17.04 1.27
N CYS A 251 -26.05 -18.11 0.50
CA CYS A 251 -24.72 -18.64 0.23
C CYS A 251 -24.11 -18.00 -1.02
N PRO A 252 -22.93 -17.36 -0.95
CA PRO A 252 -22.20 -16.92 -2.16
C PRO A 252 -21.64 -18.13 -2.94
N GLY A 253 -21.51 -19.27 -2.26
CA GLY A 253 -21.04 -20.55 -2.78
C GLY A 253 -20.84 -21.52 -1.63
N SER A 254 -20.08 -22.59 -1.87
CA SER A 254 -19.76 -23.56 -0.82
C SER A 254 -18.66 -23.00 0.09
N VAL A 255 -19.00 -22.64 1.33
CA VAL A 255 -18.05 -22.12 2.33
C VAL A 255 -17.92 -23.11 3.49
N MET A 256 -16.73 -23.70 3.64
CA MET A 256 -16.49 -24.75 4.63
C MET A 256 -16.67 -24.24 6.06
N GLY A 257 -17.33 -25.03 6.92
CA GLY A 257 -17.52 -24.69 8.34
C GLY A 257 -18.67 -23.73 8.63
N THR A 258 -19.42 -23.31 7.61
CA THR A 258 -20.60 -22.42 7.72
C THR A 258 -21.89 -23.18 7.35
N PRO A 259 -23.09 -22.58 7.50
CA PRO A 259 -24.33 -23.13 6.95
C PRO A 259 -24.30 -23.37 5.43
N CYS A 260 -23.34 -22.78 4.72
CA CYS A 260 -23.16 -22.87 3.28
C CYS A 260 -22.24 -24.01 2.81
N ASP A 261 -21.77 -24.87 3.70
CA ASP A 261 -20.95 -26.03 3.31
C ASP A 261 -21.71 -26.97 2.35
N GLY A 262 -21.15 -27.17 1.14
CA GLY A 262 -21.73 -27.96 0.07
C GLY A 262 -22.93 -27.35 -0.64
N LYS A 263 -23.18 -26.03 -0.47
CA LYS A 263 -24.27 -25.30 -1.13
C LYS A 263 -23.84 -24.64 -2.43
N ALA A 264 -24.80 -24.43 -3.33
CA ALA A 264 -24.58 -23.66 -4.54
C ALA A 264 -24.65 -22.15 -4.25
N ALA A 265 -24.10 -21.34 -5.15
CA ALA A 265 -24.28 -19.89 -5.09
C ALA A 265 -25.78 -19.53 -5.12
N LEU A 266 -26.16 -18.52 -4.34
CA LEU A 266 -27.51 -18.01 -4.13
C LEU A 266 -28.49 -18.99 -3.45
N ASP A 267 -28.00 -20.12 -2.90
CA ASP A 267 -28.83 -20.99 -2.08
C ASP A 267 -29.24 -20.29 -0.79
N VAL A 268 -30.52 -20.36 -0.44
CA VAL A 268 -31.03 -19.83 0.83
C VAL A 268 -31.12 -20.96 1.85
N VAL A 269 -30.35 -20.87 2.93
CA VAL A 269 -30.32 -21.84 4.02
C VAL A 269 -31.07 -21.28 5.21
N LEU A 270 -32.23 -21.86 5.53
CA LEU A 270 -32.95 -21.51 6.74
C LEU A 270 -32.17 -22.02 7.95
N ASN A 271 -31.72 -21.10 8.82
CA ASN A 271 -30.92 -21.48 9.98
C ASN A 271 -31.79 -22.23 11.00
N PRO A 272 -31.56 -23.53 11.23
CA PRO A 272 -32.56 -24.41 11.84
C PRO A 272 -32.73 -24.27 13.37
N LEU A 273 -32.08 -23.31 14.04
CA LEU A 273 -31.82 -23.45 15.47
C LEU A 273 -32.32 -22.41 16.47
N ASN A 274 -32.76 -21.19 16.14
CA ASN A 274 -33.25 -20.27 17.19
C ASN A 274 -34.34 -19.29 16.76
N ALA A 275 -35.47 -19.85 16.30
CA ALA A 275 -36.70 -19.10 16.17
C ALA A 275 -37.20 -18.67 17.56
N ARG A 276 -36.88 -17.44 17.99
CA ARG A 276 -37.32 -16.96 19.32
C ARG A 276 -38.79 -16.58 19.25
N LYS A 277 -39.65 -17.42 19.82
CA LYS A 277 -41.09 -17.14 19.91
C LYS A 277 -41.35 -15.94 20.83
N ASN A 278 -42.21 -15.01 20.42
CA ASN A 278 -42.61 -13.81 21.18
C ASN A 278 -41.51 -12.76 21.40
N VAL A 279 -40.69 -12.46 20.40
CA VAL A 279 -39.66 -11.38 20.43
C VAL A 279 -40.24 -10.06 20.93
N ILE A 280 -41.48 -9.76 20.52
CA ILE A 280 -42.35 -8.72 21.08
C ILE A 280 -43.69 -9.38 21.34
N THR A 281 -44.05 -9.65 22.60
CA THR A 281 -45.36 -10.24 22.93
C THR A 281 -46.43 -9.16 22.76
N PRO A 282 -47.41 -9.27 21.84
CA PRO A 282 -48.60 -8.44 21.92
C PRO A 282 -49.48 -9.01 23.04
N PRO A 283 -49.67 -8.32 24.18
CA PRO A 283 -50.54 -8.86 25.21
C PRO A 283 -51.97 -8.56 24.76
N ASN A 284 -52.80 -9.59 24.70
CA ASN A 284 -54.20 -9.54 25.07
C ASN A 284 -55.03 -8.41 24.43
N ALA A 285 -55.65 -8.69 23.27
CA ALA A 285 -56.94 -8.18 22.74
C ALA A 285 -57.30 -6.66 22.79
N SER A 286 -56.48 -5.77 23.37
CA SER A 286 -56.81 -4.36 23.63
C SER A 286 -56.00 -3.39 22.77
N CYS A 287 -54.87 -3.82 22.19
CA CYS A 287 -54.35 -3.24 20.96
C CYS A 287 -55.17 -3.78 19.79
N TRP A 288 -56.38 -3.23 19.57
CA TRP A 288 -57.36 -3.73 18.59
C TRP A 288 -56.71 -4.24 17.29
N VAL A 289 -56.95 -5.53 17.02
CA VAL A 289 -56.37 -6.31 15.93
C VAL A 289 -57.32 -6.20 14.73
N ASN A 290 -57.21 -5.11 13.98
CA ASN A 290 -57.59 -5.17 12.57
C ASN A 290 -56.35 -5.67 11.82
N SER A 291 -56.50 -6.81 11.15
CA SER A 291 -55.44 -7.75 10.76
C SER A 291 -54.54 -7.33 9.58
N SER A 292 -54.35 -6.02 9.33
CA SER A 292 -53.60 -5.55 8.15
C SER A 292 -52.39 -4.63 8.44
N GLN A 293 -52.14 -4.23 9.69
CA GLN A 293 -51.09 -3.26 10.05
C GLN A 293 -49.84 -3.92 10.64
N SER A 294 -48.65 -3.49 10.19
CA SER A 294 -47.36 -3.88 10.81
C SER A 294 -47.09 -3.02 12.04
N LYS A 295 -47.28 -3.60 13.24
CA LYS A 295 -47.03 -2.93 14.53
C LYS A 295 -45.63 -3.18 15.08
N GLN A 296 -44.75 -3.68 14.22
CA GLN A 296 -43.39 -4.08 14.50
C GLN A 296 -42.49 -3.66 13.34
N ALA A 297 -41.23 -3.41 13.62
CA ALA A 297 -40.19 -3.13 12.63
C ALA A 297 -38.87 -3.75 13.10
N LEU A 298 -38.00 -4.06 12.14
CA LEU A 298 -36.63 -4.49 12.37
C LEU A 298 -35.67 -3.45 11.81
N ALA A 299 -34.51 -3.31 12.45
CA ALA A 299 -33.37 -2.58 11.93
C ALA A 299 -32.11 -3.41 12.19
N ALA A 300 -31.22 -3.50 11.22
CA ALA A 300 -29.92 -4.15 11.35
C ALA A 300 -28.79 -3.11 11.19
N GLY A 301 -27.64 -3.36 11.81
CA GLY A 301 -26.50 -2.43 11.84
C GLY A 301 -25.60 -2.67 13.05
N ASN A 302 -24.46 -2.01 13.11
CA ASN A 302 -23.46 -2.17 14.18
C ASN A 302 -23.80 -1.26 15.38
N PHE A 303 -24.75 -1.67 16.23
CA PHE A 303 -25.37 -0.76 17.20
C PHE A 303 -24.64 -0.62 18.54
N PHE A 304 -23.83 -1.59 18.99
CA PHE A 304 -23.07 -1.45 20.24
C PHE A 304 -21.91 -2.43 20.31
N VAL A 305 -20.84 -2.05 21.01
CA VAL A 305 -19.67 -2.91 21.30
C VAL A 305 -19.79 -3.49 22.71
N ASP A 306 -19.59 -4.81 22.84
CA ASP A 306 -19.38 -5.47 24.13
C ASP A 306 -17.89 -5.59 24.44
N ALA A 307 -17.35 -4.65 25.23
CA ALA A 307 -15.94 -4.63 25.61
C ALA A 307 -15.51 -5.79 26.54
N SER A 308 -16.44 -6.67 26.95
CA SER A 308 -16.14 -7.74 27.92
C SER A 308 -15.52 -9.01 27.31
N SER A 309 -15.57 -9.18 25.98
CA SER A 309 -15.08 -10.39 25.29
C SER A 309 -13.61 -10.35 24.84
N GLY A 310 -12.95 -9.19 24.84
CA GLY A 310 -11.58 -9.06 24.29
C GLY A 310 -11.51 -9.13 22.76
N THR A 311 -12.65 -9.36 22.09
CA THR A 311 -12.88 -9.20 20.65
C THR A 311 -14.12 -8.32 20.47
N GLU A 312 -14.04 -7.31 19.60
CA GLU A 312 -15.18 -6.44 19.30
C GLU A 312 -16.26 -7.25 18.59
N GLN A 313 -17.38 -7.46 19.26
CA GLN A 313 -18.56 -8.09 18.65
C GLN A 313 -19.73 -7.13 18.81
N PHE A 314 -20.33 -6.76 17.68
CA PHE A 314 -21.40 -5.79 17.65
C PHE A 314 -22.77 -6.42 17.96
N GLY A 315 -23.66 -5.68 18.62
CA GLY A 315 -25.08 -6.01 18.60
C GLY A 315 -25.70 -5.63 17.27
N ARG A 316 -26.16 -6.62 16.50
CA ARG A 316 -26.45 -6.45 15.06
C ARG A 316 -27.93 -6.28 14.69
N LEU A 317 -28.87 -6.44 15.63
CA LEU A 317 -30.32 -6.35 15.36
C LEU A 317 -31.11 -5.59 16.43
N VAL A 318 -32.04 -4.74 15.99
CA VAL A 318 -33.05 -4.09 16.83
C VAL A 318 -34.45 -4.43 16.34
N ALA A 319 -35.33 -4.85 17.25
CA ALA A 319 -36.76 -5.01 16.99
C ALA A 319 -37.57 -3.96 17.75
N LEU A 320 -38.40 -3.20 17.05
CA LEU A 320 -39.31 -2.21 17.63
C LEU A 320 -40.75 -2.70 17.53
N GLY A 321 -41.56 -2.43 18.55
CA GLY A 321 -43.01 -2.65 18.45
C GLY A 321 -43.76 -2.31 19.72
N CYS A 322 -45.09 -2.46 19.65
CA CYS A 322 -45.98 -2.19 20.77
C CYS A 322 -45.91 -3.31 21.83
N ALA A 323 -45.59 -2.93 23.07
CA ALA A 323 -45.67 -3.79 24.25
C ALA A 323 -46.77 -3.28 25.19
N GLN A 324 -47.43 -4.17 25.94
CA GLN A 324 -48.41 -3.78 26.97
C GLN A 324 -47.92 -4.23 28.36
N PRO A 325 -46.92 -3.55 28.94
CA PRO A 325 -46.53 -3.78 30.32
C PRO A 325 -47.68 -3.43 31.28
N PRO A 326 -47.62 -3.87 32.56
CA PRO A 326 -48.61 -3.51 33.58
C PRO A 326 -48.85 -2.00 33.75
N SER A 327 -47.89 -1.17 33.33
CA SER A 327 -47.94 0.28 33.34
C SER A 327 -48.69 0.93 32.16
N GLY A 328 -49.31 0.14 31.27
CA GLY A 328 -50.02 0.61 30.08
C GLY A 328 -49.26 0.36 28.77
N PRO A 329 -49.87 0.58 27.59
CA PRO A 329 -49.24 0.32 26.30
C PRO A 329 -48.05 1.25 26.05
N ARG A 330 -46.96 0.72 25.49
CA ARG A 330 -45.72 1.46 25.20
C ARG A 330 -45.09 0.96 23.92
N MET A 331 -44.46 1.88 23.18
CA MET A 331 -43.49 1.50 22.16
C MET A 331 -42.21 1.06 22.85
N ARG A 332 -41.69 -0.11 22.47
CA ARG A 332 -40.48 -0.69 23.04
C ARG A 332 -39.54 -1.10 21.92
N ALA A 333 -38.26 -0.81 22.11
CA ALA A 333 -37.18 -1.32 21.29
C ALA A 333 -36.44 -2.40 22.06
N TYR A 334 -36.08 -3.48 21.37
CA TYR A 334 -35.22 -4.55 21.86
C TYR A 334 -33.98 -4.63 20.99
N SER A 335 -32.79 -4.62 21.59
CA SER A 335 -31.54 -4.90 20.87
C SER A 335 -31.08 -6.32 21.15
N TYR A 336 -30.49 -6.97 20.14
CA TYR A 336 -30.04 -8.35 20.17
C TYR A 336 -28.59 -8.47 19.70
N LYS A 337 -27.87 -9.40 20.33
CA LYS A 337 -26.58 -9.95 19.90
C LYS A 337 -26.72 -11.46 19.74
N PHE A 338 -26.01 -12.04 18.78
CA PHE A 338 -26.03 -13.47 18.51
C PHE A 338 -24.64 -14.09 18.70
N ASP A 339 -24.57 -15.42 18.82
CA ASP A 339 -23.33 -16.19 18.64
C ASP A 339 -23.23 -16.73 17.20
N SER A 340 -22.14 -17.45 16.91
CA SER A 340 -21.91 -18.10 15.61
C SER A 340 -23.01 -19.07 15.17
N THR A 341 -23.90 -19.49 16.08
CA THR A 341 -25.04 -20.38 15.80
C THR A 341 -26.38 -19.65 15.69
N MET A 342 -26.36 -18.31 15.60
CA MET A 342 -27.55 -17.44 15.62
C MET A 342 -28.34 -17.52 16.94
N ALA A 343 -27.75 -17.98 18.04
CA ALA A 343 -28.40 -17.97 19.34
C ALA A 343 -28.26 -16.59 19.99
N VAL A 344 -29.33 -16.06 20.57
CA VAL A 344 -29.28 -14.77 21.27
C VAL A 344 -28.37 -14.88 22.50
N THR A 345 -27.25 -14.17 22.48
CA THR A 345 -26.28 -14.09 23.58
C THR A 345 -26.56 -12.91 24.51
N GLN A 346 -27.11 -11.82 23.97
CA GLN A 346 -27.46 -10.63 24.74
C GLN A 346 -28.78 -10.02 24.25
N GLN A 347 -29.57 -9.52 25.19
CA GLN A 347 -30.79 -8.77 24.90
C GLN A 347 -30.94 -7.59 25.87
N GLN A 348 -31.26 -6.42 25.32
CA GLN A 348 -31.70 -5.28 26.12
C GLN A 348 -33.01 -4.71 25.60
N PHE A 349 -33.64 -3.83 26.39
CA PHE A 349 -34.81 -3.09 25.94
C PHE A 349 -34.91 -1.70 26.57
N ILE A 350 -35.57 -0.79 25.86
CA ILE A 350 -35.99 0.51 26.37
C ILE A 350 -37.45 0.79 25.98
N ASP A 351 -38.20 1.42 26.88
CA ASP A 351 -39.48 2.01 26.53
C ASP A 351 -39.23 3.36 25.84
N VAL A 352 -39.64 3.49 24.58
CA VAL A 352 -39.43 4.68 23.75
C VAL A 352 -40.44 5.78 24.10
N VAL A 353 -41.73 5.45 24.05
CA VAL A 353 -42.86 6.36 24.31
C VAL A 353 -44.03 5.55 24.88
N ALA A 354 -44.80 6.16 25.79
CA ALA A 354 -46.06 5.59 26.24
C ALA A 354 -47.19 5.85 25.22
N CYS A 355 -47.80 4.80 24.68
CA CYS A 355 -49.01 4.91 23.85
C CYS A 355 -50.24 4.75 24.76
N GLN A 356 -51.11 5.75 24.88
CA GLN A 356 -52.25 5.63 25.80
C GLN A 356 -53.44 4.82 25.26
N GLN A 357 -53.59 4.69 23.94
CA GLN A 357 -54.77 4.03 23.34
C GLN A 357 -54.46 3.11 22.14
N TYR A 358 -53.66 3.57 21.17
CA TYR A 358 -53.29 2.81 19.97
C TYR A 358 -51.88 3.20 19.49
N CYS A 359 -51.05 2.24 19.10
CA CYS A 359 -49.86 2.51 18.27
C CYS A 359 -50.16 2.03 16.83
N GLY A 360 -49.92 2.89 15.84
CA GLY A 360 -50.11 2.62 14.41
C GLY A 360 -48.92 1.89 13.79
N THR A 361 -48.76 2.00 12.47
CA THR A 361 -47.62 1.40 11.74
C THR A 361 -46.29 1.93 12.26
N VAL A 362 -45.31 1.04 12.41
CA VAL A 362 -43.96 1.33 12.87
C VAL A 362 -42.98 1.04 11.74
N PHE A 363 -42.05 1.97 11.48
CA PHE A 363 -40.91 1.76 10.60
C PHE A 363 -39.62 2.02 11.35
N ALA A 364 -38.57 1.29 11.00
CA ALA A 364 -37.24 1.44 11.57
C ALA A 364 -36.19 1.14 10.52
N GLU A 365 -35.04 1.80 10.63
CA GLU A 365 -33.92 1.64 9.72
C GLU A 365 -32.62 1.86 10.50
N GLY A 366 -31.62 1.00 10.26
CA GLY A 366 -30.28 1.19 10.77
C GLY A 366 -29.55 2.23 9.92
N VAL A 367 -28.93 3.21 10.56
CA VAL A 367 -28.20 4.28 9.87
C VAL A 367 -27.13 4.88 10.76
N ARG A 368 -25.97 5.19 10.18
CA ARG A 368 -24.91 5.94 10.84
C ARG A 368 -25.17 7.44 10.78
N LEU A 369 -25.96 7.95 11.74
CA LEU A 369 -26.34 9.37 11.82
C LEU A 369 -25.20 10.26 12.35
N ASP A 370 -24.19 9.67 12.98
CA ASP A 370 -22.89 10.30 13.20
C ASP A 370 -21.87 9.66 12.27
N TRP A 371 -21.58 10.33 11.15
CA TRP A 371 -20.66 9.82 10.12
C TRP A 371 -19.27 9.45 10.68
N ASN A 372 -18.86 10.14 11.75
CA ASN A 372 -17.54 9.98 12.36
C ASN A 372 -17.52 8.89 13.44
N ALA A 373 -18.66 8.37 13.87
CA ALA A 373 -18.73 7.29 14.86
C ALA A 373 -18.56 5.90 14.21
N ALA A 374 -18.07 4.93 14.99
CA ALA A 374 -18.00 3.52 14.61
C ALA A 374 -19.35 2.78 14.79
N ILE A 375 -20.27 3.37 15.55
CA ILE A 375 -21.52 2.76 15.97
C ILE A 375 -22.69 3.36 15.18
N ASP A 376 -23.59 2.51 14.71
CA ASP A 376 -24.80 2.91 14.00
C ASP A 376 -25.93 3.29 14.98
N GLN A 377 -26.91 4.03 14.47
CA GLN A 377 -28.12 4.40 15.17
C GLN A 377 -29.33 3.72 14.52
N VAL A 378 -30.47 3.71 15.21
CA VAL A 378 -31.75 3.30 14.60
C VAL A 378 -32.65 4.51 14.47
N ALA A 379 -32.93 4.92 13.24
CA ALA A 379 -34.01 5.84 12.94
C ALA A 379 -35.33 5.08 13.00
N PHE A 380 -36.36 5.66 13.60
CA PHE A 380 -37.70 5.06 13.60
C PHE A 380 -38.81 6.10 13.55
N THR A 381 -39.98 5.64 13.13
CA THR A 381 -41.19 6.45 13.12
C THR A 381 -42.43 5.61 13.39
N PHE A 382 -43.42 6.22 14.05
CA PHE A 382 -44.74 5.64 14.25
C PHE A 382 -45.77 6.73 14.52
N ALA A 383 -47.05 6.40 14.36
CA ALA A 383 -48.16 7.26 14.76
C ALA A 383 -48.90 6.68 15.97
N TYR A 384 -49.47 7.53 16.82
CA TYR A 384 -50.36 7.10 17.91
C TYR A 384 -51.49 8.13 18.14
N ILE A 385 -52.56 7.68 18.80
CA ILE A 385 -53.76 8.51 19.06
C ILE A 385 -53.83 8.87 20.55
N TRP A 386 -54.01 10.15 20.87
CA TRP A 386 -54.26 10.66 22.22
C TRP A 386 -55.72 10.47 22.65
N PRO A 387 -56.03 10.51 23.97
CA PRO A 387 -57.39 10.35 24.48
C PRO A 387 -58.39 11.44 24.00
N ASN A 388 -57.89 12.58 23.53
CA ASN A 388 -58.68 13.63 22.90
C ASN A 388 -58.90 13.39 21.39
N ASN A 389 -58.49 12.22 20.88
CA ASN A 389 -58.50 11.79 19.48
C ASN A 389 -57.52 12.54 18.56
N ASP A 390 -56.54 13.29 19.08
CA ASP A 390 -55.48 13.85 18.24
C ASP A 390 -54.48 12.77 17.84
N GLU A 391 -54.10 12.75 16.57
CA GLU A 391 -53.13 11.81 16.03
C GLU A 391 -51.74 12.48 16.01
N VAL A 392 -50.75 11.81 16.57
CA VAL A 392 -49.39 12.34 16.71
C VAL A 392 -48.42 11.39 16.04
N ALA A 393 -47.61 11.94 15.13
CA ALA A 393 -46.48 11.24 14.55
C ALA A 393 -45.24 11.47 15.42
N VAL A 394 -44.47 10.40 15.63
CA VAL A 394 -43.20 10.42 16.34
C VAL A 394 -42.11 10.02 15.37
N VAL A 395 -41.05 10.82 15.33
CA VAL A 395 -39.79 10.47 14.68
C VAL A 395 -38.73 10.45 15.76
N GLY A 396 -37.93 9.39 15.81
CA GLY A 396 -36.93 9.22 16.85
C GLY A 396 -35.69 8.49 16.38
N VAL A 397 -34.68 8.56 17.24
CA VAL A 397 -33.39 7.90 17.06
C VAL A 397 -33.08 7.09 18.32
N LEU A 398 -32.65 5.85 18.14
CA LEU A 398 -31.99 5.07 19.18
C LEU A 398 -30.47 5.22 19.01
N SER A 399 -29.77 5.50 20.11
CA SER A 399 -28.31 5.58 20.16
C SER A 399 -27.75 4.75 21.31
N TRP A 400 -26.46 4.42 21.26
CA TRP A 400 -25.80 3.60 22.27
C TRP A 400 -24.57 4.28 22.87
N SER A 401 -24.33 3.99 24.15
CA SER A 401 -23.08 4.32 24.86
C SER A 401 -22.59 3.05 25.56
N GLY A 402 -21.57 2.41 24.98
CA GLY A 402 -21.28 1.01 25.24
C GLY A 402 -22.52 0.16 24.96
N VAL A 403 -22.90 -0.70 25.91
CA VAL A 403 -24.12 -1.52 25.77
C VAL A 403 -25.42 -0.76 26.07
N ASN A 404 -25.40 0.46 26.61
CA ASN A 404 -26.63 1.14 27.07
C ASN A 404 -27.35 1.86 25.93
N MET A 405 -28.64 1.56 25.74
CA MET A 405 -29.49 2.19 24.72
C MET A 405 -30.20 3.45 25.27
N ALA A 406 -30.30 4.50 24.46
CA ALA A 406 -31.05 5.73 24.71
C ALA A 406 -32.00 6.03 23.53
N ALA A 407 -33.15 6.67 23.80
CA ALA A 407 -34.13 7.05 22.79
C ALA A 407 -34.33 8.58 22.77
N HIS A 408 -34.22 9.17 21.57
CA HIS A 408 -34.29 10.61 21.32
C HIS A 408 -35.44 10.89 20.36
N ASN A 409 -36.51 11.52 20.85
CA ASN A 409 -37.77 11.59 20.11
C ASN A 409 -38.17 13.04 19.86
N ASN A 410 -38.77 13.27 18.69
CA ASN A 410 -39.56 14.45 18.41
C ASN A 410 -40.98 14.04 18.00
N SER A 411 -41.98 14.78 18.49
CA SER A 411 -43.39 14.53 18.21
C SER A 411 -44.00 15.74 17.54
N PHE A 412 -44.77 15.53 16.49
CA PHE A 412 -45.49 16.60 15.81
C PHE A 412 -46.94 16.19 15.52
N ASP A 413 -47.80 17.20 15.57
CA ASP A 413 -49.24 17.05 15.38
C ASP A 413 -49.57 16.90 13.90
N ILE A 414 -50.33 15.86 13.54
CA ILE A 414 -50.78 15.61 12.16
C ILE A 414 -52.28 15.94 11.95
N GLY A 415 -52.92 16.58 12.95
CA GLY A 415 -54.21 17.25 12.85
C GLY A 415 -55.43 16.48 13.40
N ALA A 416 -56.54 17.22 13.59
CA ALA A 416 -57.77 16.74 14.24
C ALA A 416 -58.39 15.47 13.61
N PRO A 417 -59.07 14.61 14.40
CA PRO A 417 -59.66 13.35 13.96
C PRO A 417 -60.85 13.56 13.02
N ILE A 418 -60.80 12.89 11.87
CA ILE A 418 -61.95 12.65 11.01
C ILE A 418 -62.03 11.13 10.94
N SER A 419 -63.12 10.57 11.46
CA SER A 419 -63.36 9.12 11.50
C SER A 419 -63.25 8.48 10.11
N GLY A 420 -62.13 7.81 9.82
CA GLY A 420 -61.92 7.06 8.58
C GLY A 420 -60.53 6.37 8.50
N PRO A 421 -60.41 5.25 7.75
CA PRO A 421 -59.18 4.44 7.60
C PRO A 421 -58.06 5.07 6.74
N ASN A 422 -58.14 6.36 6.44
CA ASN A 422 -57.34 7.04 5.41
C ASN A 422 -56.17 7.87 5.98
N ARG A 423 -55.53 7.43 7.07
CA ARG A 423 -54.44 8.16 7.74
C ARG A 423 -53.32 7.20 8.07
N GLY A 424 -52.08 7.66 7.96
CA GLY A 424 -50.96 6.95 8.56
C GLY A 424 -49.62 7.15 7.89
N MET A 425 -48.63 6.56 8.53
CA MET A 425 -47.25 6.47 8.09
C MET A 425 -47.17 5.70 6.76
N LEU A 426 -46.47 6.26 5.77
CA LEU A 426 -46.21 5.58 4.49
C LEU A 426 -44.83 4.93 4.47
N GLY A 427 -43.83 5.59 5.05
CA GLY A 427 -42.47 5.06 5.09
C GLY A 427 -41.49 5.96 5.82
N LEU A 428 -40.29 5.41 6.02
CA LEU A 428 -39.11 6.02 6.60
C LEU A 428 -37.94 5.72 5.65
N ALA A 429 -37.08 6.68 5.39
CA ALA A 429 -35.81 6.42 4.71
C ALA A 429 -34.71 7.23 5.40
N ALA A 430 -33.51 6.68 5.48
CA ALA A 430 -32.36 7.39 6.02
C ALA A 430 -31.26 7.48 4.96
N GLY A 431 -30.72 8.69 4.79
CA GLY A 431 -29.76 8.99 3.75
C GLY A 431 -29.36 10.45 3.79
N ARG A 432 -28.34 10.83 3.03
CA ARG A 432 -27.91 12.23 2.96
C ARG A 432 -28.61 12.89 1.79
N PHE A 433 -29.46 13.86 2.08
CA PHE A 433 -30.25 14.62 1.10
C PHE A 433 -29.63 16.00 0.78
N ASP A 434 -28.39 16.21 1.22
CA ASP A 434 -27.56 17.41 0.96
C ASP A 434 -26.56 17.17 -0.17
N ALA A 435 -26.09 18.24 -0.83
CA ALA A 435 -24.93 18.17 -1.72
C ALA A 435 -23.63 18.00 -0.92
N ILE A 436 -22.57 17.43 -1.51
CA ILE A 436 -21.27 17.31 -0.84
C ILE A 436 -20.78 18.72 -0.47
N PRO A 437 -20.38 18.98 0.79
CA PRO A 437 -19.96 20.32 1.21
C PRO A 437 -18.76 20.80 0.38
N THR A 438 -18.80 22.03 -0.11
CA THR A 438 -17.61 22.65 -0.71
C THR A 438 -16.57 22.96 0.37
N PRO A 439 -15.27 23.10 0.04
CA PRO A 439 -14.19 23.38 1.02
C PRO A 439 -14.40 24.63 1.88
N ALA A 440 -15.28 25.55 1.47
CA ALA A 440 -15.63 26.77 2.21
C ALA A 440 -16.91 26.65 3.07
N GLY A 441 -17.61 25.51 2.99
CA GLY A 441 -18.88 25.24 3.67
C GLY A 441 -18.74 24.42 4.95
N SER A 442 -19.85 24.32 5.70
CA SER A 442 -19.97 23.45 6.89
C SER A 442 -19.78 21.98 6.49
N GLN A 443 -18.80 21.30 7.08
CA GLN A 443 -18.44 19.88 6.86
C GLN A 443 -19.47 18.91 7.48
N ASP A 444 -20.76 19.06 7.18
CA ASP A 444 -21.81 18.16 7.68
C ASP A 444 -22.05 17.00 6.70
N TYR A 445 -21.54 15.83 7.06
CA TYR A 445 -21.68 14.57 6.34
C TYR A 445 -22.74 13.65 6.94
N ASN A 446 -23.40 14.10 8.01
CA ASN A 446 -24.37 13.27 8.73
C ASN A 446 -25.62 13.05 7.86
N PRO A 447 -26.07 11.79 7.71
CA PRO A 447 -27.34 11.48 7.09
C PRO A 447 -28.51 12.14 7.81
N GLN A 448 -29.62 12.29 7.08
CA GLN A 448 -30.89 12.79 7.56
C GLN A 448 -31.95 11.69 7.51
N ILE A 449 -33.08 11.96 8.16
CA ILE A 449 -34.23 11.05 8.19
C ILE A 449 -35.35 11.65 7.34
N ALA A 450 -35.83 10.92 6.34
CA ALA A 450 -37.01 11.25 5.56
C ALA A 450 -38.21 10.41 6.02
N VAL A 451 -39.37 11.05 6.11
CA VAL A 451 -40.62 10.42 6.55
C VAL A 451 -41.74 10.79 5.61
N ALA A 452 -42.41 9.78 5.05
CA ALA A 452 -43.57 9.97 4.19
C ALA A 452 -44.88 9.77 4.99
N LEU A 453 -45.79 10.74 4.88
CA LEU A 453 -47.07 10.77 5.58
C LEU A 453 -48.23 10.98 4.62
N ASN A 454 -49.32 10.29 4.89
CA ASN A 454 -50.61 10.58 4.28
C ASN A 454 -51.45 11.46 5.21
N LEU A 455 -51.86 12.64 4.74
CA LEU A 455 -52.63 13.60 5.51
C LEU A 455 -54.06 13.76 4.97
N PRO A 456 -55.07 13.99 5.84
CA PRO A 456 -56.44 14.19 5.40
C PRO A 456 -56.56 15.42 4.49
N GLN A 457 -57.21 15.26 3.33
CA GLN A 457 -57.52 16.35 2.37
C GLN A 457 -56.30 17.08 1.78
N LEU A 458 -55.10 16.57 2.01
CA LEU A 458 -53.85 17.04 1.42
C LEU A 458 -53.21 15.89 0.64
N PRO A 459 -52.46 16.19 -0.43
CA PRO A 459 -51.62 15.16 -1.02
C PRO A 459 -50.60 14.65 0.02
N PRO A 460 -50.11 13.40 -0.13
CA PRO A 460 -49.04 12.85 0.69
C PRO A 460 -47.84 13.80 0.76
N ARG A 461 -47.17 13.82 1.91
CA ARG A 461 -46.05 14.72 2.19
C ARG A 461 -44.82 13.94 2.62
N VAL A 462 -43.65 14.41 2.18
CA VAL A 462 -42.36 13.94 2.68
C VAL A 462 -41.77 15.02 3.56
N TYR A 463 -41.33 14.64 4.75
CA TYR A 463 -40.66 15.49 5.74
C TYR A 463 -39.22 15.03 5.89
N ILE A 464 -38.26 15.95 5.91
CA ILE A 464 -36.86 15.65 6.16
C ILE A 464 -36.47 16.24 7.52
N PHE A 465 -35.75 15.45 8.30
CA PHE A 465 -35.27 15.77 9.64
C PHE A 465 -33.75 15.68 9.72
N ARG A 466 -33.11 16.68 10.32
CA ARG A 466 -31.70 16.63 10.72
C ARG A 466 -31.57 16.05 12.11
N THR A 467 -30.54 15.24 12.32
CA THR A 467 -30.18 14.66 13.61
C THR A 467 -28.73 14.99 13.92
N ASP A 468 -28.50 16.05 14.70
CA ASP A 468 -27.14 16.49 15.03
C ASP A 468 -26.60 15.66 16.22
N PRO A 469 -25.45 14.97 16.11
CA PRO A 469 -24.84 14.25 17.24
C PRO A 469 -24.60 15.16 18.47
N PRO A 470 -24.11 16.41 18.33
CA PRO A 470 -24.00 17.35 19.46
C PRO A 470 -25.33 17.71 20.13
N ALA A 471 -26.46 17.54 19.45
CA ALA A 471 -27.80 17.75 19.98
C ALA A 471 -28.41 16.44 20.53
N ASN A 472 -27.59 15.43 20.82
CA ASN A 472 -28.01 14.09 21.25
C ASN A 472 -28.98 13.43 20.26
N PHE A 473 -28.76 13.59 18.95
CA PHE A 473 -29.56 12.95 17.89
C PHE A 473 -31.07 13.28 17.90
N VAL A 474 -31.53 14.32 18.61
CA VAL A 474 -32.95 14.68 18.63
C VAL A 474 -33.38 15.14 17.21
N PRO A 475 -34.33 14.47 16.55
CA PRO A 475 -34.72 14.84 15.18
C PRO A 475 -35.32 16.24 15.12
N SER A 476 -34.86 17.07 14.18
CA SER A 476 -35.37 18.41 13.95
C SER A 476 -35.82 18.55 12.50
N GLN A 477 -37.08 18.94 12.28
CA GLN A 477 -37.61 19.06 10.91
C GLN A 477 -36.92 20.24 10.19
N ILE A 478 -36.34 19.98 9.03
CA ILE A 478 -35.62 20.97 8.21
C ILE A 478 -36.35 21.30 6.91
N SER A 479 -37.11 20.35 6.35
CA SER A 479 -37.90 20.59 5.15
C SER A 479 -39.14 19.71 5.06
N SER A 480 -40.07 20.10 4.17
CA SER A 480 -41.19 19.24 3.78
C SER A 480 -41.67 19.62 2.38
N ILE A 481 -42.13 18.63 1.62
CA ILE A 481 -42.75 18.80 0.30
C ILE A 481 -44.09 18.07 0.25
N GLY A 482 -45.07 18.67 -0.43
CA GLY A 482 -46.31 17.97 -0.80
C GLY A 482 -46.16 17.36 -2.19
N LEU A 483 -46.55 16.10 -2.33
CA LEU A 483 -46.49 15.38 -3.60
C LEU A 483 -47.66 15.79 -4.51
N ASP A 484 -47.57 15.47 -5.80
CA ASP A 484 -48.65 15.76 -6.76
C ASP A 484 -50.00 15.11 -6.34
N ALA A 485 -51.10 15.84 -6.54
CA ALA A 485 -52.46 15.46 -6.16
C ALA A 485 -53.03 14.27 -6.96
N SER A 486 -52.34 13.85 -8.02
CA SER A 486 -52.62 12.63 -8.80
C SER A 486 -52.61 11.35 -7.96
N LEU A 487 -52.05 11.40 -6.74
CA LEU A 487 -52.05 10.30 -5.77
C LEU A 487 -53.44 9.89 -5.27
N GLY A 488 -54.45 10.75 -5.40
CA GLY A 488 -55.77 10.53 -4.79
C GLY A 488 -55.71 10.41 -3.26
N THR A 489 -56.88 10.34 -2.60
CA THR A 489 -56.91 10.02 -1.17
C THR A 489 -56.56 8.53 -0.98
N LEU A 490 -55.40 8.28 -0.40
CA LEU A 490 -54.94 6.97 0.05
C LEU A 490 -55.97 6.31 0.98
N ASN A 491 -56.44 5.12 0.63
CA ASN A 491 -57.48 4.42 1.37
C ASN A 491 -56.96 3.41 2.40
N GLN A 492 -55.65 3.14 2.51
CA GLN A 492 -55.08 2.20 3.48
C GLN A 492 -53.65 2.54 3.92
N GLU A 493 -53.37 2.38 5.22
CA GLU A 493 -52.01 2.35 5.79
C GLU A 493 -51.19 1.19 5.20
N SER A 494 -49.88 1.42 4.99
CA SER A 494 -49.01 0.35 4.52
C SER A 494 -48.49 -0.48 5.69
N ALA A 495 -48.32 -1.78 5.45
CA ALA A 495 -47.64 -2.71 6.34
C ALA A 495 -46.13 -2.80 6.04
N PHE A 496 -45.66 -2.17 4.96
CA PHE A 496 -44.29 -2.18 4.50
C PHE A 496 -43.83 -0.75 4.23
N ASN A 497 -42.53 -0.53 4.23
CA ASN A 497 -41.93 0.77 4.06
C ASN A 497 -42.03 1.17 2.58
N LYS A 498 -42.83 2.20 2.29
CA LYS A 498 -43.02 2.68 0.92
C LYS A 498 -41.96 3.68 0.46
N LEU A 499 -41.14 4.18 1.38
CA LEU A 499 -40.12 5.18 1.14
C LEU A 499 -38.75 4.51 1.21
N VAL A 500 -37.90 4.72 0.20
CA VAL A 500 -36.56 4.16 0.13
C VAL A 500 -35.58 5.24 -0.27
N ALA A 501 -34.38 5.24 0.31
CA ALA A 501 -33.27 6.09 -0.12
C ALA A 501 -32.36 5.33 -1.08
N GLY A 502 -31.82 6.01 -2.09
CA GLY A 502 -30.80 5.48 -3.00
C GLY A 502 -30.23 6.58 -3.89
N ASP A 503 -29.00 6.43 -4.35
CA ASP A 503 -28.30 7.41 -5.19
C ASP A 503 -28.73 7.31 -6.65
N LEU A 504 -29.90 7.87 -6.96
CA LEU A 504 -30.51 7.82 -8.28
C LEU A 504 -29.83 8.74 -9.31
N GLN A 505 -29.04 9.72 -8.84
CA GLN A 505 -28.35 10.70 -9.67
C GLN A 505 -26.87 10.34 -9.92
N GLY A 506 -26.31 9.43 -9.14
CA GLY A 506 -24.92 8.99 -9.23
C GLY A 506 -23.95 10.01 -8.66
N ARG A 507 -24.25 10.44 -7.43
CA ARG A 507 -23.50 11.42 -6.62
C ARG A 507 -22.73 10.78 -5.47
N SER A 508 -22.99 9.50 -5.18
CA SER A 508 -22.25 8.68 -4.23
C SER A 508 -21.22 7.86 -4.96
N ASP A 509 -20.13 7.54 -4.28
CA ASP A 509 -19.07 6.71 -4.83
C ASP A 509 -19.11 5.34 -4.14
N HIS A 510 -19.35 4.28 -4.91
CA HIS A 510 -19.35 2.91 -4.41
C HIS A 510 -18.06 2.21 -4.81
N LEU A 511 -17.45 1.54 -3.83
CA LEU A 511 -16.30 0.68 -4.01
C LEU A 511 -16.76 -0.77 -4.17
N GLY A 512 -16.04 -1.56 -4.95
CA GLY A 512 -16.15 -3.02 -4.91
C GLY A 512 -15.11 -3.64 -3.96
N PRO A 513 -15.14 -4.97 -3.81
CA PRO A 513 -14.20 -5.68 -2.95
C PRO A 513 -12.75 -5.45 -3.38
N PRO A 514 -11.80 -5.29 -2.44
CA PRO A 514 -10.43 -4.97 -2.77
C PRO A 514 -9.66 -6.17 -3.31
N THR A 515 -8.68 -5.90 -4.17
CA THR A 515 -7.54 -6.79 -4.38
C THR A 515 -6.44 -6.45 -3.38
N LYS A 516 -6.01 -7.41 -2.56
CA LYS A 516 -4.96 -7.23 -1.56
C LYS A 516 -3.62 -7.73 -2.11
N ILE A 517 -2.60 -6.88 -2.03
CA ILE A 517 -1.23 -7.19 -2.40
C ILE A 517 -0.35 -6.99 -1.17
N LYS A 518 0.42 -8.02 -0.80
CA LYS A 518 1.49 -7.91 0.19
C LYS A 518 2.82 -7.82 -0.52
N VAL A 519 3.61 -6.81 -0.18
CA VAL A 519 4.99 -6.69 -0.65
C VAL A 519 5.91 -6.80 0.55
N GLU A 520 6.83 -7.76 0.49
CA GLU A 520 7.71 -8.09 1.61
C GLU A 520 9.17 -7.77 1.29
N SER A 521 9.88 -7.30 2.31
CA SER A 521 11.32 -7.03 2.31
C SER A 521 11.76 -6.19 1.12
N HIS A 522 11.09 -5.05 0.95
CA HIS A 522 11.54 -4.02 0.02
C HIS A 522 12.62 -3.17 0.68
N LEU A 523 13.82 -3.16 0.08
CA LEU A 523 14.97 -2.43 0.56
C LEU A 523 15.23 -1.21 -0.34
N GLN A 524 15.43 -0.04 0.26
CA GLN A 524 15.77 1.20 -0.45
C GLN A 524 16.54 2.17 0.45
N PRO A 525 17.44 3.04 -0.07
CA PRO A 525 18.11 4.06 0.73
C PRO A 525 17.14 5.18 1.14
N ALA A 526 17.09 5.48 2.43
CA ALA A 526 16.50 6.73 2.94
C ALA A 526 17.45 7.91 2.72
N VAL A 527 18.73 7.71 3.05
CA VAL A 527 19.77 8.73 2.97
C VAL A 527 21.02 8.10 2.36
N VAL A 528 21.67 8.82 1.44
CA VAL A 528 22.98 8.47 0.88
C VAL A 528 23.98 9.58 1.22
N LEU A 529 25.09 9.18 1.82
CA LEU A 529 26.27 10.02 2.04
C LEU A 529 27.36 9.51 1.10
N ALA A 530 27.46 10.13 -0.08
CA ALA A 530 28.44 9.72 -1.07
C ALA A 530 29.88 10.03 -0.61
N ALA A 531 30.80 9.12 -0.94
CA ALA A 531 32.22 9.37 -0.80
C ALA A 531 32.65 10.48 -1.78
N PRO A 532 33.57 11.39 -1.37
CA PRO A 532 34.03 12.41 -2.28
C PRO A 532 34.87 11.81 -3.40
N PRO A 533 34.94 12.44 -4.59
CA PRO A 533 35.66 11.85 -5.70
C PRO A 533 37.13 11.63 -5.39
N MET A 534 37.56 10.37 -5.46
CA MET A 534 38.92 9.89 -5.25
C MET A 534 39.42 9.17 -6.49
N HIS A 535 40.74 9.17 -6.71
CA HIS A 535 41.34 8.46 -7.83
C HIS A 535 42.59 7.68 -7.43
N ALA A 536 42.64 6.42 -7.84
CA ALA A 536 43.83 5.59 -7.87
C ALA A 536 43.79 4.74 -9.16
N ASP A 537 44.94 4.55 -9.81
CA ASP A 537 45.00 3.68 -10.98
C ASP A 537 46.41 3.16 -11.32
N TYR A 538 46.48 2.13 -12.16
CA TYR A 538 47.71 1.63 -12.77
C TYR A 538 47.98 2.34 -14.10
N VAL A 539 48.83 3.37 -14.04
CA VAL A 539 49.12 4.22 -15.20
C VAL A 539 50.60 4.54 -15.28
N LEU A 540 51.01 5.22 -16.36
CA LEU A 540 52.32 5.81 -16.44
C LEU A 540 52.36 7.14 -15.66
N PRO A 541 53.15 7.25 -14.57
CA PRO A 541 53.35 8.51 -13.87
C PRO A 541 54.08 9.54 -14.75
N ASP A 542 54.44 10.71 -14.20
CA ASP A 542 55.22 11.70 -14.96
C ASP A 542 56.52 11.09 -15.54
N GLN A 543 56.63 11.07 -16.87
CA GLN A 543 57.76 10.49 -17.61
C GLN A 543 59.11 11.15 -17.28
N GLN A 544 59.13 12.33 -16.67
CA GLN A 544 60.38 12.95 -16.22
C GLN A 544 60.99 12.24 -15.01
N THR A 545 60.20 11.44 -14.28
CA THR A 545 60.62 10.78 -13.03
C THR A 545 60.40 9.26 -13.00
N ALA A 546 59.60 8.68 -13.91
CA ALA A 546 59.22 7.27 -13.88
C ALA A 546 60.03 6.34 -14.81
N ASN A 547 60.26 5.09 -14.39
CA ASN A 547 60.92 4.03 -15.17
C ASN A 547 59.94 3.06 -15.88
N GLY A 548 58.64 3.33 -15.83
CA GLY A 548 57.57 2.47 -16.35
C GLY A 548 56.24 2.72 -15.65
N PRO A 549 55.17 2.02 -16.04
CA PRO A 549 53.87 2.10 -15.37
C PRO A 549 53.93 1.61 -13.91
N ALA A 550 53.09 2.20 -13.07
CA ALA A 550 52.98 1.91 -11.65
C ALA A 550 51.56 2.20 -11.14
N ILE A 551 51.23 1.66 -9.97
CA ILE A 551 50.03 2.08 -9.24
C ILE A 551 50.29 3.49 -8.69
N VAL A 552 49.45 4.44 -9.09
CA VAL A 552 49.48 5.83 -8.66
C VAL A 552 48.23 6.10 -7.82
N ASN A 553 48.42 6.45 -6.55
CA ASN A 553 47.35 7.01 -5.73
C ASN A 553 47.36 8.53 -5.90
N PHE A 554 46.34 9.08 -6.56
CA PHE A 554 46.23 10.52 -6.76
C PHE A 554 45.67 11.19 -5.50
N THR A 555 44.59 10.62 -4.93
CA THR A 555 43.80 11.29 -3.89
C THR A 555 43.02 10.35 -2.96
N ALA A 556 43.10 9.03 -3.12
CA ALA A 556 42.35 8.08 -2.30
C ALA A 556 42.96 7.97 -0.88
N VAL A 557 42.38 8.73 0.07
CA VAL A 557 42.81 8.82 1.48
C VAL A 557 41.61 8.94 2.42
N PRO A 558 40.69 7.96 2.42
CA PRO A 558 39.32 8.10 2.96
C PRO A 558 39.25 8.47 4.45
N ASN A 559 40.20 8.05 5.28
CA ASN A 559 40.25 8.45 6.69
C ASN A 559 40.43 9.97 6.90
N ALA A 560 41.08 10.67 5.96
CA ALA A 560 41.34 12.11 6.02
C ALA A 560 40.58 12.92 4.95
N TYR A 561 40.14 12.26 3.89
CA TYR A 561 39.37 12.82 2.79
C TYR A 561 37.99 12.15 2.75
N ASN A 562 37.01 12.76 3.39
CA ASN A 562 35.68 12.19 3.55
C ASN A 562 34.61 13.27 3.66
N THR A 563 33.38 12.79 3.59
CA THR A 563 32.17 13.57 3.72
C THR A 563 31.45 13.14 4.97
N ALA A 564 30.97 14.08 5.78
CA ALA A 564 30.22 13.76 7.00
C ALA A 564 29.02 14.69 7.15
N TYR A 565 27.91 14.17 7.64
CA TYR A 565 26.84 15.03 8.13
C TYR A 565 27.20 15.53 9.53
N THR A 566 27.30 16.84 9.70
CA THR A 566 27.60 17.47 10.99
C THR A 566 26.33 18.02 11.61
N GLN A 567 26.05 17.63 12.85
CA GLN A 567 24.87 18.05 13.61
C GLN A 567 25.21 19.22 14.54
N GLY A 568 24.34 20.25 14.58
CA GLY A 568 24.53 21.45 15.41
C GLY A 568 24.12 21.32 16.89
N GLY A 569 23.62 20.16 17.32
CA GLY A 569 23.11 19.87 18.67
C GLY A 569 24.04 18.99 19.51
N SER A 570 23.82 18.93 20.83
CA SER A 570 24.60 18.12 21.79
C SER A 570 24.05 16.71 22.03
N THR A 571 23.00 16.30 21.32
CA THR A 571 22.32 14.99 21.43
C THR A 571 22.59 14.16 20.18
N SER A 572 22.78 12.85 20.35
CA SER A 572 23.21 11.93 19.29
C SER A 572 22.10 11.44 18.34
N SER A 573 20.85 11.88 18.54
CA SER A 573 19.62 11.35 17.91
C SER A 573 18.63 12.48 17.58
N ASP A 574 18.94 13.27 16.56
CA ASP A 574 18.12 14.42 16.13
C ASP A 574 17.28 14.14 14.87
N SER A 575 17.33 12.91 14.31
CA SER A 575 16.50 12.49 13.17
C SER A 575 15.53 11.41 13.62
N ALA A 576 14.26 11.56 13.23
CA ALA A 576 13.19 10.62 13.54
C ALA A 576 12.52 10.16 12.24
N ARG A 577 12.19 8.88 12.15
CA ARG A 577 11.38 8.30 11.07
C ARG A 577 9.98 8.03 11.60
N THR A 578 8.96 8.10 10.75
CA THR A 578 7.59 7.67 11.06
C THR A 578 7.02 6.96 9.84
N ASP A 579 6.69 5.68 9.96
CA ASP A 579 5.96 4.99 8.89
C ASP A 579 4.51 5.48 8.82
N THR A 580 3.93 5.47 7.61
CA THR A 580 2.60 6.06 7.39
C THR A 580 1.78 5.23 6.42
N THR A 581 0.46 5.28 6.59
CA THR A 581 -0.48 4.82 5.57
C THR A 581 -0.51 5.81 4.41
N SER A 582 -0.91 5.36 3.23
CA SER A 582 -1.05 6.21 2.05
C SER A 582 -2.24 5.81 1.21
N TYR A 583 -2.66 6.70 0.32
CA TYR A 583 -3.61 6.37 -0.74
C TYR A 583 -3.22 6.99 -2.07
N THR A 584 -3.69 6.39 -3.15
CA THR A 584 -3.53 6.90 -4.51
C THR A 584 -4.70 6.48 -5.41
N TYR A 585 -4.73 6.99 -6.63
CA TYR A 585 -5.66 6.56 -7.67
C TYR A 585 -4.91 5.70 -8.68
N SER A 586 -5.54 4.63 -9.15
CA SER A 586 -4.96 3.74 -10.15
C SER A 586 -5.99 3.34 -11.21
N TYR A 587 -5.53 2.73 -12.30
CA TYR A 587 -6.38 1.91 -13.16
C TYR A 587 -5.70 0.55 -13.37
N ALA A 588 -6.49 -0.49 -13.63
CA ALA A 588 -5.94 -1.81 -13.92
C ALA A 588 -5.70 -1.99 -15.42
N GLU A 589 -4.56 -2.59 -15.76
CA GLU A 589 -4.24 -3.05 -17.11
C GLU A 589 -4.03 -4.57 -17.08
N SER A 590 -4.51 -5.28 -18.11
CA SER A 590 -4.38 -6.74 -18.19
C SER A 590 -3.86 -7.13 -19.56
N THR A 591 -2.85 -8.00 -19.57
CA THR A 591 -2.27 -8.62 -20.77
C THR A 591 -2.12 -10.12 -20.52
N ASP A 592 -2.71 -10.97 -21.39
CA ASP A 592 -2.54 -12.43 -21.45
C ASP A 592 -2.00 -13.09 -20.15
N GLU A 593 -2.88 -13.24 -19.14
CA GLU A 593 -2.65 -13.90 -17.83
C GLU A 593 -1.94 -13.08 -16.73
N LYS A 594 -1.57 -11.82 -16.99
CA LYS A 594 -1.05 -10.89 -15.99
C LYS A 594 -1.84 -9.59 -15.91
N PHE A 595 -1.86 -8.96 -14.75
CA PHE A 595 -2.43 -7.63 -14.55
C PHE A 595 -1.50 -6.73 -13.73
N SER A 596 -1.60 -5.43 -13.96
CA SER A 596 -0.85 -4.39 -13.25
C SER A 596 -1.75 -3.19 -12.93
N PHE A 597 -1.31 -2.36 -11.97
CA PHE A 597 -1.99 -1.11 -11.62
C PHE A 597 -1.15 0.10 -11.99
N ASN A 598 -1.70 0.94 -12.87
CA ASN A 598 -1.00 2.07 -13.49
C ASN A 598 -1.61 3.42 -13.10
N VAL A 599 -0.86 4.49 -13.36
CA VAL A 599 -1.18 5.85 -12.90
C VAL A 599 -2.20 6.52 -13.83
N PRO A 600 -3.38 6.94 -13.34
CA PRO A 600 -4.34 7.66 -14.15
C PRO A 600 -3.94 9.13 -14.26
N LEU A 601 -4.48 9.81 -15.29
CA LEU A 601 -4.47 11.26 -15.32
C LEU A 601 -5.30 11.77 -14.13
N VAL A 602 -4.64 12.25 -13.07
CA VAL A 602 -5.31 12.68 -11.83
C VAL A 602 -6.38 13.74 -12.09
N SER A 603 -6.22 14.63 -13.08
CA SER A 603 -7.25 15.62 -13.43
C SER A 603 -8.52 15.02 -14.03
N SER A 604 -8.50 13.77 -14.49
CA SER A 604 -9.70 13.05 -14.96
C SER A 604 -10.54 12.47 -13.82
N VAL A 605 -9.97 12.33 -12.61
CA VAL A 605 -10.71 11.96 -11.40
C VAL A 605 -11.53 13.16 -10.90
N SER A 606 -12.81 12.95 -10.59
CA SER A 606 -13.74 14.02 -10.17
C SER A 606 -13.29 14.72 -8.88
N GLY A 607 -13.64 16.00 -8.75
CA GLY A 607 -13.24 16.82 -7.60
C GLY A 607 -13.97 16.45 -6.31
N GLU A 608 -15.21 16.00 -6.45
CA GLU A 608 -16.06 15.48 -5.38
C GLU A 608 -15.45 14.20 -4.82
N PHE A 609 -15.14 13.21 -5.67
CA PHE A 609 -14.53 11.94 -5.26
C PHE A 609 -13.23 12.14 -4.49
N LYS A 610 -12.34 13.02 -4.97
CA LYS A 610 -11.08 13.33 -4.29
C LYS A 610 -11.29 13.83 -2.87
N GLN A 611 -12.33 14.63 -2.64
CA GLN A 611 -12.64 15.18 -1.32
C GLN A 611 -13.24 14.12 -0.41
N SER A 612 -14.22 13.36 -0.90
CA SER A 612 -14.82 12.19 -0.23
C SER A 612 -13.71 11.26 0.28
N TRP A 613 -12.79 10.93 -0.63
CA TRP A 613 -11.75 9.96 -0.34
C TRP A 613 -10.66 10.52 0.56
N LYS A 614 -10.24 11.78 0.37
CA LYS A 614 -9.31 12.42 1.30
C LYS A 614 -9.86 12.38 2.73
N GLN A 615 -11.14 12.60 2.93
CA GLN A 615 -11.75 12.57 4.26
C GLN A 615 -11.87 11.16 4.81
N GLN A 616 -12.23 10.18 3.97
CA GLN A 616 -12.21 8.78 4.38
C GLN A 616 -10.80 8.39 4.82
N TYR A 617 -9.77 8.76 4.04
CA TYR A 617 -8.38 8.59 4.42
C TYR A 617 -8.01 9.34 5.71
N ASP A 618 -8.38 10.61 5.86
CA ASP A 618 -8.06 11.38 7.07
C ASP A 618 -8.73 10.73 8.30
N LYS A 619 -9.96 10.21 8.17
CA LYS A 619 -10.64 9.44 9.23
C LYS A 619 -9.93 8.13 9.52
N THR A 620 -9.54 7.38 8.48
CA THR A 620 -8.82 6.12 8.68
C THR A 620 -7.46 6.41 9.30
N SER A 621 -6.60 7.18 8.65
CA SER A 621 -5.25 7.53 9.15
C SER A 621 -5.21 8.16 10.55
N THR A 622 -6.19 8.99 10.97
CA THR A 622 -6.19 9.61 12.31
C THR A 622 -6.71 8.72 13.43
N ASN A 623 -7.63 7.79 13.14
CA ASN A 623 -8.12 6.83 14.12
C ASN A 623 -7.22 5.59 14.22
N TYR A 624 -6.39 5.36 13.20
CA TYR A 624 -5.69 4.11 12.95
C TYR A 624 -4.19 4.32 12.87
N SER A 625 -3.64 5.11 13.81
CA SER A 625 -2.19 5.23 13.91
C SER A 625 -1.66 3.85 14.30
N TYR A 626 -1.35 3.05 13.30
CA TYR A 626 -0.42 1.93 13.43
C TYR A 626 0.77 2.43 14.25
N ASP A 627 1.29 1.60 15.16
CA ASP A 627 2.41 1.93 16.04
C ASP A 627 3.37 2.84 15.27
N LYS A 628 3.37 4.12 15.61
CA LYS A 628 4.38 5.04 15.09
C LYS A 628 5.68 4.44 15.57
N VAL A 629 6.34 3.68 14.71
CA VAL A 629 7.71 3.26 14.94
C VAL A 629 8.53 4.50 14.67
N GLU A 630 8.55 5.36 15.68
CA GLU A 630 9.44 6.50 15.76
C GLU A 630 10.83 5.94 16.05
N ASP A 631 11.55 5.63 14.99
CA ASP A 631 12.94 5.24 15.05
C ASP A 631 13.80 6.50 15.03
N ASP A 632 14.40 6.78 16.17
CA ASP A 632 15.47 7.77 16.30
C ASP A 632 16.77 7.18 15.74
N TYR A 633 17.40 7.89 14.81
CA TYR A 633 18.69 7.47 14.27
C TYR A 633 19.66 8.65 14.11
N SER A 634 20.94 8.30 13.97
CA SER A 634 22.03 9.28 13.84
C SER A 634 22.58 9.26 12.44
N LEU A 635 22.78 10.46 11.88
CA LEU A 635 23.54 10.69 10.65
C LEU A 635 25.02 11.00 10.92
N ALA A 636 25.48 10.93 12.18
CA ALA A 636 26.84 11.30 12.58
C ALA A 636 27.90 10.24 12.19
N GLN A 637 27.99 9.93 10.89
CA GLN A 637 28.99 9.06 10.28
C GLN A 637 29.68 9.80 9.13
N ALA A 638 30.97 9.52 8.94
CA ALA A 638 31.73 9.98 7.79
C ALA A 638 31.81 8.86 6.74
N SER A 639 31.81 9.23 5.47
CA SER A 639 32.08 8.31 4.37
C SER A 639 33.49 7.72 4.49
N GLY A 640 33.65 6.49 4.01
CA GLY A 640 34.96 5.87 3.83
C GLY A 640 35.48 6.08 2.40
N LEU A 641 36.08 5.02 1.84
CA LEU A 641 36.32 4.93 0.40
C LEU A 641 34.99 4.80 -0.36
N ASN A 642 34.00 4.19 0.28
CA ASN A 642 32.67 3.94 -0.25
C ASN A 642 31.62 4.88 0.36
N ASP A 643 30.49 4.94 -0.32
CA ASP A 643 29.29 5.62 0.16
C ASP A 643 28.79 4.98 1.46
N THR A 644 28.20 5.80 2.33
CA THR A 644 27.44 5.31 3.47
C THR A 644 25.96 5.51 3.18
N ILE A 645 25.18 4.44 3.26
CA ILE A 645 23.73 4.48 3.04
C ILE A 645 22.99 4.19 4.34
N TRP A 646 21.89 4.89 4.58
CA TRP A 646 20.89 4.49 5.57
C TRP A 646 19.76 3.86 4.78
N TYR A 647 19.66 2.53 4.80
CA TYR A 647 18.62 1.84 4.08
C TYR A 647 17.42 1.55 4.97
N GLN A 648 16.25 1.54 4.35
CA GLN A 648 14.99 1.11 4.92
C GLN A 648 14.67 -0.29 4.42
N SER A 649 14.17 -1.15 5.30
CA SER A 649 13.50 -2.40 4.93
C SER A 649 12.04 -2.26 5.29
N ASN A 650 11.14 -2.44 4.31
CA ASN A 650 9.70 -2.24 4.49
C ASN A 650 8.91 -3.47 4.03
N ASP A 651 7.99 -3.89 4.89
CA ASP A 651 6.88 -4.78 4.53
C ASP A 651 5.59 -3.94 4.52
N PHE A 652 4.77 -4.06 3.49
CA PHE A 652 3.54 -3.28 3.39
C PHE A 652 2.43 -4.02 2.65
N TYR A 653 1.20 -3.71 3.03
CA TYR A 653 -0.01 -4.13 2.33
C TYR A 653 -0.52 -3.02 1.45
N VAL A 654 -1.07 -3.38 0.29
CA VAL A 654 -1.75 -2.49 -0.63
C VAL A 654 -3.09 -3.09 -1.04
N TYR A 655 -4.16 -2.33 -0.87
CA TYR A 655 -5.53 -2.70 -1.21
C TYR A 655 -6.00 -1.87 -2.39
N PHE A 656 -6.44 -2.51 -3.46
CA PHE A 656 -6.96 -1.86 -4.66
C PHE A 656 -8.48 -2.04 -4.74
N TYR A 657 -9.23 -0.99 -4.45
CA TYR A 657 -10.68 -0.96 -4.51
C TYR A 657 -11.15 -0.46 -5.88
N PRO A 658 -11.89 -1.26 -6.67
CA PRO A 658 -12.53 -0.74 -7.89
C PRO A 658 -13.60 0.30 -7.50
N VAL A 659 -13.67 1.41 -8.23
CA VAL A 659 -14.73 2.42 -8.08
C VAL A 659 -15.82 2.12 -9.11
N LEU A 660 -16.93 1.59 -8.63
CA LEU A 660 -17.96 1.00 -9.49
C LEU A 660 -18.58 2.04 -10.42
N GLY A 661 -18.59 1.73 -11.72
CA GLY A 661 -19.14 2.59 -12.77
C GLY A 661 -18.29 3.82 -13.11
N GLN A 662 -17.13 4.03 -12.48
CA GLN A 662 -16.25 5.16 -12.75
C GLN A 662 -15.06 4.73 -13.62
N SER A 663 -14.63 5.62 -14.51
CA SER A 663 -13.50 5.39 -15.39
C SER A 663 -12.64 6.65 -15.53
N VAL A 664 -11.38 6.47 -15.92
CA VAL A 664 -10.36 7.52 -16.01
C VAL A 664 -9.51 7.36 -17.26
N CYS A 665 -8.86 8.45 -17.68
CA CYS A 665 -7.87 8.39 -18.74
C CYS A 665 -6.51 7.95 -18.18
N PRO A 666 -5.76 7.07 -18.88
CA PRO A 666 -4.34 6.85 -18.62
C PRO A 666 -3.53 8.14 -18.75
N VAL A 667 -2.42 8.24 -18.00
CA VAL A 667 -1.56 9.44 -18.03
C VAL A 667 -0.90 9.65 -19.40
N GLU A 668 -0.63 8.56 -20.14
CA GLU A 668 -0.05 8.58 -21.49
C GLU A 668 -1.06 9.05 -22.55
N LEU A 669 -2.36 9.06 -22.21
CA LEU A 669 -3.45 9.47 -23.08
C LEU A 669 -4.34 10.56 -22.43
N PRO A 670 -3.84 11.81 -22.26
CA PRO A 670 -4.56 12.84 -21.52
C PRO A 670 -5.87 13.33 -22.14
N SER A 671 -6.17 12.93 -23.38
CA SER A 671 -7.39 13.27 -24.13
C SER A 671 -8.03 12.01 -24.69
N CYS A 672 -8.21 11.01 -23.82
CA CYS A 672 -8.80 9.73 -24.20
C CYS A 672 -10.30 9.87 -24.55
N THR A 673 -10.78 9.04 -25.48
CA THR A 673 -12.20 8.89 -25.78
C THR A 673 -12.89 7.97 -24.77
N ALA A 674 -14.22 7.94 -24.72
CA ALA A 674 -14.96 7.13 -23.74
C ALA A 674 -14.64 5.63 -23.80
N ASP A 675 -14.31 5.11 -24.98
CA ASP A 675 -13.87 3.73 -25.24
C ASP A 675 -12.39 3.47 -24.88
N GLN A 676 -11.62 4.52 -24.62
CA GLN A 676 -10.21 4.45 -24.18
C GLN A 676 -10.06 4.62 -22.67
N MET A 677 -11.12 5.04 -21.97
CA MET A 677 -11.12 5.16 -20.51
C MET A 677 -11.02 3.78 -19.86
N GLN A 678 -10.25 3.69 -18.78
CA GLN A 678 -10.06 2.47 -18.00
C GLN A 678 -10.82 2.56 -16.67
N PRO A 679 -11.26 1.44 -16.08
CA PRO A 679 -11.91 1.44 -14.76
C PRO A 679 -11.02 2.10 -13.70
N LEU A 680 -11.61 2.98 -12.90
CA LEU A 680 -10.91 3.66 -11.81
C LEU A 680 -10.79 2.75 -10.60
N TYR A 681 -9.61 2.75 -9.99
CA TYR A 681 -9.34 2.13 -8.70
C TYR A 681 -8.83 3.18 -7.72
N VAL A 682 -9.05 2.91 -6.44
CA VAL A 682 -8.38 3.62 -5.35
C VAL A 682 -7.53 2.63 -4.59
N SER A 683 -6.27 2.98 -4.40
CA SER A 683 -5.33 2.15 -3.66
C SER A 683 -5.10 2.72 -2.28
N PHE A 684 -5.04 1.84 -1.28
CA PHE A 684 -4.71 2.17 0.10
C PHE A 684 -3.55 1.31 0.55
N SER A 685 -2.54 1.89 1.19
CA SER A 685 -1.38 1.16 1.70
C SER A 685 -1.15 1.41 3.17
N GLY A 686 -0.63 0.40 3.86
CA GLY A 686 -0.22 0.48 5.26
C GLY A 686 1.06 -0.32 5.51
N PRO A 687 1.98 0.19 6.34
CA PRO A 687 3.19 -0.51 6.74
C PRO A 687 2.86 -1.66 7.70
N VAL A 688 3.69 -2.70 7.69
CA VAL A 688 3.61 -3.83 8.64
C VAL A 688 4.76 -3.76 9.62
N ASP A 689 5.97 -3.84 9.09
CA ASP A 689 7.23 -3.76 9.82
C ASP A 689 8.19 -2.91 9.00
N SER A 690 8.96 -2.08 9.69
CA SER A 690 10.06 -1.38 9.06
C SER A 690 11.27 -1.25 9.97
N THR A 691 12.45 -1.12 9.35
CA THR A 691 13.69 -0.77 10.06
C THR A 691 14.50 0.20 9.22
N ILE A 692 15.31 1.03 9.88
CA ILE A 692 16.34 1.85 9.24
C ILE A 692 17.70 1.55 9.85
N SER A 693 18.74 1.41 9.02
CA SER A 693 20.10 1.17 9.51
C SER A 693 21.18 1.69 8.56
N PRO A 694 22.30 2.23 9.08
CA PRO A 694 23.45 2.58 8.28
C PRO A 694 24.18 1.33 7.79
N LEU A 695 24.72 1.38 6.57
CA LEU A 695 25.50 0.32 5.93
C LEU A 695 26.55 0.93 5.00
N ASP A 696 27.66 0.23 4.81
CA ASP A 696 28.68 0.57 3.81
C ASP A 696 28.18 0.14 2.42
N GLY A 697 28.02 1.12 1.53
CA GLY A 697 27.51 0.92 0.16
C GLY A 697 28.40 -0.02 -0.67
N GLY A 698 29.71 -0.05 -0.43
CA GLY A 698 30.64 -0.95 -1.13
C GLY A 698 30.38 -2.43 -0.81
N THR A 699 29.84 -2.71 0.38
CA THR A 699 29.46 -4.07 0.83
C THR A 699 27.99 -4.40 0.63
N THR A 700 27.19 -3.51 0.03
CA THR A 700 25.73 -3.70 -0.09
C THR A 700 25.33 -4.08 -1.51
N GLU A 701 25.19 -5.36 -1.83
CA GLU A 701 25.02 -5.93 -3.17
C GLU A 701 23.92 -5.30 -4.03
N TRP A 702 22.80 -4.90 -3.43
CA TRP A 702 21.67 -4.35 -4.18
C TRP A 702 21.78 -2.85 -4.46
N TYR A 703 22.68 -2.13 -3.78
CA TYR A 703 22.97 -0.72 -4.03
C TYR A 703 23.90 -0.59 -5.25
N GLN A 704 23.47 0.10 -6.31
CA GLN A 704 24.10 0.05 -7.64
C GLN A 704 24.40 1.47 -8.19
N PRO A 705 25.24 2.27 -7.51
CA PRO A 705 25.52 3.67 -7.90
C PRO A 705 26.12 3.79 -9.31
N VAL A 706 26.05 4.99 -9.90
CA VAL A 706 26.70 5.29 -11.18
C VAL A 706 28.19 5.53 -11.03
N HIS A 707 28.61 6.20 -9.97
CA HIS A 707 30.03 6.37 -9.73
C HIS A 707 30.67 5.05 -9.26
N GLU A 708 31.94 4.91 -9.59
CA GLU A 708 32.85 3.87 -9.11
C GLU A 708 33.82 4.51 -8.12
N GLU A 709 33.94 3.90 -6.96
CA GLU A 709 34.85 4.30 -5.91
C GLU A 709 36.31 4.23 -6.39
N GLY A 710 37.05 5.32 -6.22
CA GLY A 710 38.44 5.42 -6.70
C GLY A 710 38.60 5.66 -8.21
N GLN A 711 37.51 5.89 -8.96
CA GLN A 711 37.56 6.22 -10.39
C GLN A 711 36.80 7.52 -10.71
N ILE A 712 37.52 8.63 -10.87
CA ILE A 712 36.92 9.96 -11.07
C ILE A 712 36.14 10.11 -12.39
N PHE A 713 36.42 9.29 -13.41
CA PHE A 713 35.73 9.38 -14.71
C PHE A 713 34.32 8.77 -14.69
N SER A 714 33.91 8.14 -13.60
CA SER A 714 32.59 7.56 -13.42
C SER A 714 31.53 8.59 -12.95
N TYR A 715 31.98 9.68 -12.33
CA TYR A 715 31.12 10.74 -11.82
C TYR A 715 30.60 11.61 -12.98
N ALA A 716 29.50 12.32 -12.74
CA ALA A 716 29.07 13.35 -13.67
C ALA A 716 30.08 14.50 -13.72
N TRP A 717 30.10 15.28 -14.80
CA TRP A 717 30.97 16.45 -14.94
C TRP A 717 30.25 17.79 -14.92
N ASP A 718 28.92 17.79 -14.89
CA ASP A 718 28.11 18.97 -14.57
C ASP A 718 26.74 18.59 -13.98
N VAL A 719 26.06 19.60 -13.43
CA VAL A 719 24.71 19.46 -12.85
C VAL A 719 23.67 19.04 -13.88
N SER A 720 23.81 19.41 -15.16
CA SER A 720 22.85 19.06 -16.20
C SER A 720 22.88 17.56 -16.51
N GLN A 721 24.07 16.97 -16.49
CA GLN A 721 24.26 15.53 -16.62
C GLN A 721 23.68 14.78 -15.42
N LEU A 722 23.87 15.29 -14.20
CA LEU A 722 23.22 14.73 -13.00
C LEU A 722 21.68 14.81 -13.07
N LYS A 723 21.13 15.93 -13.55
CA LYS A 723 19.67 16.05 -13.77
C LYS A 723 19.18 15.16 -14.91
N THR A 724 20.01 14.86 -15.89
CA THR A 724 19.66 13.87 -16.93
C THR A 724 19.62 12.46 -16.34
N ARG A 725 20.47 12.17 -15.33
CA ARG A 725 20.45 10.91 -14.56
C ARG A 725 19.25 10.83 -13.62
N PHE A 726 18.93 11.94 -12.96
CA PHE A 726 17.81 12.06 -12.02
C PHE A 726 16.83 13.14 -12.47
N PRO A 727 15.97 12.86 -13.47
CA PRO A 727 15.11 13.87 -14.11
C PRO A 727 14.13 14.54 -13.13
N GLU A 728 13.74 13.82 -12.07
CA GLU A 728 12.87 14.32 -11.00
C GLU A 728 13.63 14.87 -9.78
N SER A 729 14.96 15.05 -9.90
CA SER A 729 15.76 15.56 -8.78
C SER A 729 15.64 17.06 -8.59
N GLU A 730 15.49 17.45 -7.33
CA GLU A 730 15.61 18.82 -6.87
C GLU A 730 16.96 19.01 -6.19
N VAL A 731 17.70 20.04 -6.60
CA VAL A 731 18.96 20.43 -5.96
C VAL A 731 18.60 21.25 -4.73
N MET A 732 19.10 20.85 -3.58
CA MET A 732 18.75 21.40 -2.26
C MET A 732 19.91 22.12 -1.59
N SER A 733 20.99 22.48 -2.30
CA SER A 733 22.14 23.22 -1.77
C SER A 733 22.27 24.65 -2.32
N THR A 734 22.77 25.60 -1.50
CA THR A 734 22.75 27.06 -1.78
C THR A 734 23.97 27.66 -2.46
N GLU A 735 25.08 26.93 -2.58
CA GLU A 735 26.37 27.52 -2.96
C GLU A 735 27.08 26.70 -4.05
N ASP A 736 27.66 27.39 -5.05
CA ASP A 736 28.69 26.85 -5.95
C ASP A 736 30.01 26.71 -5.16
N VAL A 737 30.10 25.74 -4.25
CA VAL A 737 31.34 25.47 -3.50
C VAL A 737 32.22 24.53 -4.32
N ILE A 738 33.28 25.10 -4.90
CA ILE A 738 34.28 24.33 -5.63
C ILE A 738 35.38 23.85 -4.68
N PHE A 739 35.68 22.57 -4.76
CA PHE A 739 36.80 21.94 -4.10
C PHE A 739 37.86 21.55 -5.13
N THR A 740 39.13 21.64 -4.72
CA THR A 740 40.27 21.26 -5.54
C THR A 740 41.22 20.41 -4.72
N THR A 741 41.69 19.30 -5.29
CA THR A 741 42.66 18.38 -4.68
C THR A 741 44.09 18.90 -4.80
N ASP A 742 44.35 20.07 -4.21
CA ASP A 742 45.64 20.77 -4.26
C ASP A 742 46.48 20.60 -2.97
N SER A 743 47.65 21.25 -2.97
CA SER A 743 48.61 21.25 -1.86
C SER A 743 48.36 22.31 -0.78
N SER A 744 47.23 23.02 -0.83
CA SER A 744 46.88 23.97 0.22
C SER A 744 46.56 23.25 1.54
N PRO A 745 46.68 23.91 2.71
CA PRO A 745 46.46 23.29 4.01
C PRO A 745 45.12 22.56 4.12
N ALA A 746 45.04 21.55 4.99
CA ALA A 746 43.81 20.81 5.22
C ALA A 746 42.65 21.77 5.57
N THR A 747 41.50 21.53 4.94
CA THR A 747 40.31 22.38 5.05
C THR A 747 39.09 21.52 5.30
N GLN A 748 38.25 21.95 6.23
CA GLN A 748 36.86 21.53 6.33
C GLN A 748 36.00 22.63 5.71
N ARG A 749 35.09 22.27 4.81
CA ARG A 749 34.07 23.21 4.32
C ARG A 749 32.71 22.53 4.29
N SER A 750 31.67 23.33 4.50
CA SER A 750 30.31 22.86 4.63
C SER A 750 29.48 23.24 3.42
N VAL A 751 28.72 22.31 2.86
CA VAL A 751 27.62 22.58 1.94
C VAL A 751 26.33 22.69 2.74
N LYS A 752 25.61 23.79 2.50
CA LYS A 752 24.38 24.14 3.23
C LYS A 752 23.15 23.98 2.36
N TRP A 753 22.03 23.68 3.02
CA TRP A 753 20.71 23.57 2.41
C TRP A 753 20.21 24.89 1.80
N ILE A 754 19.32 24.80 0.80
CA ILE A 754 18.48 25.89 0.28
C ILE A 754 17.57 26.40 1.37
N THR A 755 17.99 27.51 1.98
CA THR A 755 17.17 28.29 2.90
C THR A 755 16.96 29.68 2.33
N ASP A 756 15.76 29.90 1.82
CA ASP A 756 15.20 31.20 1.45
C ASP A 756 14.76 32.04 2.67
N SER A 757 14.82 31.48 3.89
CA SER A 757 14.57 32.20 5.14
C SER A 757 15.54 31.83 6.26
N GLN A 758 15.93 32.82 7.08
CA GLN A 758 16.85 32.65 8.22
C GLN A 758 16.23 31.88 9.43
N GLN A 759 15.14 31.12 9.24
CA GLN A 759 14.34 30.56 10.34
C GLN A 759 13.95 29.08 10.23
N MET A 760 14.33 28.33 9.19
CA MET A 760 13.98 26.91 9.13
C MET A 760 14.82 26.06 10.10
N THR A 761 14.16 25.15 10.81
CA THR A 761 14.70 24.33 11.91
C THR A 761 14.60 22.81 11.67
N SER A 762 14.21 22.33 10.48
CA SER A 762 14.21 20.90 10.11
C SER A 762 13.82 20.70 8.64
N THR A 763 14.19 19.55 8.06
CA THR A 763 13.73 19.07 6.74
C THR A 763 12.85 17.85 6.95
N GLN A 764 11.63 17.84 6.42
CA GLN A 764 10.77 16.66 6.42
C GLN A 764 10.79 16.03 5.05
N ASN A 765 11.08 14.74 4.98
CA ASN A 765 11.18 14.01 3.73
C ASN A 765 10.20 12.84 3.72
N THR A 766 9.35 12.76 2.70
CA THR A 766 8.42 11.65 2.54
C THR A 766 9.02 10.60 1.63
N TYR A 767 8.97 9.34 2.00
CA TYR A 767 9.41 8.24 1.16
C TYR A 767 8.20 7.63 0.49
N THR A 768 8.28 7.46 -0.82
CA THR A 768 7.40 6.54 -1.52
C THR A 768 8.06 5.19 -1.66
N HIS A 769 7.27 4.24 -2.13
CA HIS A 769 7.76 2.95 -2.52
C HIS A 769 8.60 3.05 -3.80
N SER A 770 9.93 2.94 -3.70
CA SER A 770 10.83 3.28 -4.81
C SER A 770 10.73 2.25 -5.94
N PHE A 771 10.61 2.74 -7.17
CA PHE A 771 10.72 1.95 -8.40
C PHE A 771 12.06 2.18 -9.11
N GLU A 772 13.03 2.77 -8.41
CA GLU A 772 14.37 3.03 -8.93
C GLU A 772 15.20 1.77 -8.92
N THR A 773 15.48 1.25 -10.10
CA THR A 773 16.19 -0.02 -10.25
C THR A 773 17.59 0.00 -9.64
N ASP A 774 18.30 1.13 -9.69
CA ASP A 774 19.68 1.22 -9.20
C ASP A 774 19.79 1.36 -7.67
N ASN A 775 18.68 1.64 -6.98
CA ASN A 775 18.64 1.94 -5.55
C ASN A 775 17.45 1.27 -4.84
N SER A 776 16.87 0.21 -5.40
CA SER A 776 15.84 -0.54 -4.70
C SER A 776 15.83 -2.01 -5.11
N ILE A 777 15.45 -2.87 -4.17
CA ILE A 777 15.29 -4.30 -4.38
C ILE A 777 14.09 -4.81 -3.58
N THR A 778 13.32 -5.72 -4.16
CA THR A 778 12.33 -6.49 -3.40
C THR A 778 12.82 -7.93 -3.30
N VAL A 779 13.16 -8.34 -2.08
CA VAL A 779 13.71 -9.66 -1.77
C VAL A 779 12.59 -10.67 -1.49
N GLY A 780 11.51 -10.20 -0.84
CA GLY A 780 10.38 -11.02 -0.44
C GLY A 780 9.40 -11.34 -1.57
N GLY A 781 8.38 -12.12 -1.20
CA GLY A 781 7.29 -12.45 -2.09
C GLY A 781 6.44 -11.23 -2.44
N ILE A 782 5.70 -11.36 -3.53
CA ILE A 782 4.56 -10.48 -3.78
C ILE A 782 3.35 -11.39 -3.76
N ASP A 783 2.62 -11.33 -2.66
CA ASP A 783 1.43 -12.17 -2.50
C ASP A 783 0.21 -11.39 -2.92
N LYS A 784 -0.56 -12.01 -3.79
CA LYS A 784 -1.91 -11.56 -4.10
C LYS A 784 -2.87 -12.40 -3.29
N ASP A 785 -3.65 -11.74 -2.46
CA ASP A 785 -4.80 -12.33 -1.81
C ASP A 785 -6.06 -11.81 -2.50
N THR A 786 -6.81 -12.72 -3.13
CA THR A 786 -8.01 -12.39 -3.89
C THR A 786 -9.22 -12.38 -2.97
N GLY A 787 -9.53 -11.21 -2.41
CA GLY A 787 -10.82 -10.93 -1.78
C GLY A 787 -11.95 -10.57 -2.77
N GLY A 788 -11.64 -10.37 -4.06
CA GLY A 788 -12.60 -9.96 -5.09
C GLY A 788 -12.36 -10.63 -6.45
N ALA A 789 -13.45 -10.96 -7.15
CA ALA A 789 -13.50 -11.91 -8.26
C ALA A 789 -12.96 -11.45 -9.64
N GLU A 790 -12.33 -10.28 -9.78
CA GLU A 790 -12.08 -9.70 -11.12
C GLU A 790 -10.81 -10.19 -11.84
N PHE A 791 -9.74 -10.53 -11.12
CA PHE A 791 -8.46 -10.88 -11.75
C PHE A 791 -8.11 -12.35 -11.51
N SER A 792 -8.15 -13.17 -12.55
CA SER A 792 -7.68 -14.57 -12.52
C SER A 792 -6.18 -14.72 -12.83
N GLY A 793 -5.53 -13.64 -13.26
CA GLY A 793 -4.10 -13.60 -13.60
C GLY A 793 -3.17 -13.34 -12.42
N SER A 794 -1.87 -13.52 -12.67
CA SER A 794 -0.79 -13.16 -11.74
C SER A 794 -0.50 -11.66 -11.75
N PHE A 795 -0.07 -11.11 -10.62
CA PHE A 795 0.22 -9.68 -10.48
C PHE A 795 1.63 -9.34 -11.01
N ASP A 796 1.72 -8.38 -11.93
CA ASP A 796 3.00 -7.86 -12.43
C ASP A 796 3.40 -6.57 -11.69
N TYR A 797 4.25 -6.75 -10.68
CA TYR A 797 4.66 -5.69 -9.78
C TYR A 797 5.55 -4.64 -10.43
N ASN A 798 6.55 -5.03 -11.24
CA ASN A 798 7.44 -4.06 -11.89
C ASN A 798 6.73 -3.28 -13.00
N SER A 799 5.59 -3.79 -13.50
CA SER A 799 4.70 -3.08 -14.42
C SER A 799 3.59 -2.30 -13.72
N SER A 800 3.55 -2.23 -12.38
CA SER A 800 2.50 -1.56 -11.59
C SER A 800 2.96 -0.21 -11.06
N GLU A 801 3.04 0.79 -11.93
CA GLU A 801 3.59 2.12 -11.61
C GLU A 801 2.86 2.83 -10.46
N ALA A 802 1.57 2.54 -10.25
CA ALA A 802 0.78 3.15 -9.17
C ALA A 802 1.36 2.86 -7.77
N MET A 803 2.08 1.75 -7.60
CA MET A 803 2.77 1.42 -6.35
C MET A 803 3.77 2.51 -5.96
N SER A 804 4.45 3.11 -6.93
CA SER A 804 5.46 4.15 -6.68
C SER A 804 4.88 5.47 -6.16
N THR A 805 3.56 5.66 -6.28
CA THR A 805 2.85 6.86 -5.83
C THR A 805 2.36 6.78 -4.38
N LEU A 806 2.56 5.63 -3.75
CA LEU A 806 2.18 5.38 -2.35
C LEU A 806 3.32 5.77 -1.43
N ASN A 807 3.03 6.63 -0.45
CA ASN A 807 3.94 6.96 0.63
C ASN A 807 4.09 5.74 1.57
N THR A 808 5.31 5.51 2.03
CA THR A 808 5.67 4.42 2.95
C THR A 808 6.08 4.96 4.31
N SER A 809 6.80 6.09 4.34
CA SER A 809 7.26 6.71 5.58
C SER A 809 7.53 8.20 5.41
N SER A 810 7.74 8.90 6.51
CA SER A 810 8.27 10.26 6.58
C SER A 810 9.47 10.27 7.51
N THR A 811 10.49 11.07 7.21
CA THR A 811 11.64 11.31 8.10
C THR A 811 11.77 12.80 8.35
N ASP A 812 11.84 13.16 9.62
CA ASP A 812 12.30 14.47 10.06
C ASP A 812 13.81 14.42 10.27
N ILE A 813 14.55 15.19 9.47
CA ILE A 813 15.99 15.39 9.62
C ILE A 813 16.20 16.64 10.46
N GLY A 814 16.96 16.49 11.56
CA GLY A 814 17.20 17.52 12.56
C GLY A 814 17.74 18.86 12.04
N ALA A 815 17.61 19.90 12.88
CA ALA A 815 17.68 21.33 12.55
C ALA A 815 18.96 21.89 11.91
N TYR A 816 20.04 21.11 11.77
CA TYR A 816 21.36 21.64 11.41
C TYR A 816 22.25 20.67 10.63
N THR A 817 21.71 19.80 9.79
CA THR A 817 22.52 18.77 9.09
C THR A 817 23.28 19.35 7.89
N GLN A 818 24.38 20.08 8.08
CA GLN A 818 25.25 20.46 6.94
C GLN A 818 26.12 19.29 6.50
N ILE A 819 26.56 19.29 5.25
CA ILE A 819 27.55 18.32 4.77
C ILE A 819 28.93 18.94 4.91
N ASP A 820 29.75 18.40 5.80
CA ASP A 820 31.15 18.77 5.91
C ASP A 820 31.99 17.88 5.02
N LEU A 821 32.73 18.51 4.11
CA LEU A 821 33.80 17.86 3.37
C LEU A 821 35.13 18.14 4.07
N ASN A 822 35.76 17.07 4.55
CA ASN A 822 37.11 17.08 5.10
C ASN A 822 38.09 16.81 3.97
N ARG A 823 38.98 17.76 3.69
CA ARG A 823 39.98 17.65 2.61
C ARG A 823 41.40 17.80 3.18
N PRO A 824 42.30 16.82 3.01
CA PRO A 824 43.70 16.96 3.42
C PRO A 824 44.48 17.83 2.41
N ALA A 825 45.74 18.13 2.74
CA ALA A 825 46.67 18.67 1.75
C ALA A 825 47.24 17.53 0.90
N PHE A 826 47.09 17.59 -0.43
CA PHE A 826 47.62 16.57 -1.33
C PHE A 826 49.02 16.97 -1.85
N PRO A 827 50.00 16.05 -1.91
CA PRO A 827 51.28 16.30 -2.53
C PRO A 827 51.12 16.44 -4.04
N ASP A 828 52.07 17.11 -4.69
CA ASP A 828 52.11 17.23 -6.15
C ASP A 828 50.81 17.76 -6.80
N GLY A 829 50.05 18.59 -6.06
CA GLY A 829 48.82 19.21 -6.56
C GLY A 829 49.00 19.98 -7.87
N SER A 830 50.20 20.47 -8.20
CA SER A 830 50.48 21.06 -9.53
C SER A 830 50.40 20.05 -10.67
N LEU A 831 50.66 18.77 -10.42
CA LEU A 831 50.59 17.68 -11.40
C LEU A 831 49.22 17.01 -11.43
N TYR A 832 48.64 16.72 -10.26
CA TYR A 832 47.52 15.77 -10.13
C TYR A 832 46.18 16.36 -9.71
N ARG A 833 46.09 17.66 -9.37
CA ARG A 833 44.82 18.27 -8.94
C ARG A 833 43.70 18.13 -9.97
N TYR A 834 42.49 17.98 -9.47
CA TYR A 834 41.23 18.12 -10.18
C TYR A 834 40.23 18.88 -9.30
N SER A 835 39.14 19.37 -9.89
CA SER A 835 38.12 20.14 -9.17
C SER A 835 36.74 19.50 -9.28
N PHE A 836 35.93 19.64 -8.23
CA PHE A 836 34.59 19.09 -8.14
C PHE A 836 33.70 19.94 -7.23
N GLN A 837 32.40 19.70 -7.29
CA GLN A 837 31.41 20.37 -6.46
C GLN A 837 30.48 19.34 -5.81
N PRO A 838 30.20 19.44 -4.49
CA PRO A 838 29.18 18.66 -3.82
C PRO A 838 27.81 19.32 -3.95
N LEU A 839 26.77 18.51 -3.85
CA LEU A 839 25.37 18.90 -3.88
C LEU A 839 24.56 17.98 -3.00
N ILE A 840 23.44 18.50 -2.53
CA ILE A 840 22.39 17.70 -1.92
C ILE A 840 21.26 17.62 -2.92
N ILE A 841 20.82 16.41 -3.25
CA ILE A 841 19.66 16.18 -4.11
C ILE A 841 18.59 15.38 -3.37
N SER A 842 17.34 15.69 -3.65
CA SER A 842 16.18 14.86 -3.33
C SER A 842 15.30 14.79 -4.57
N ARG A 843 14.10 14.23 -4.47
CA ARG A 843 13.16 14.12 -5.58
C ARG A 843 11.86 14.89 -5.34
N SER A 844 11.18 15.19 -6.43
CA SER A 844 9.74 15.50 -6.41
C SER A 844 8.93 14.23 -6.16
N ALA A 845 7.70 14.38 -5.69
CA ALA A 845 6.77 13.26 -5.61
C ALA A 845 6.52 12.68 -7.02
N PRO A 846 6.47 11.34 -7.18
CA PRO A 846 6.17 10.71 -8.46
C PRO A 846 4.86 11.23 -9.05
N THR A 847 4.80 11.33 -10.38
CA THR A 847 3.58 11.73 -11.08
C THR A 847 2.44 10.77 -10.70
N GLY A 848 1.28 11.32 -10.31
CA GLY A 848 0.14 10.52 -9.84
C GLY A 848 -0.06 10.47 -8.33
N THR A 849 0.95 10.88 -7.54
CA THR A 849 0.85 10.95 -6.08
C THR A 849 -0.33 11.83 -5.66
N ALA A 850 -1.35 11.22 -5.06
CA ALA A 850 -2.59 11.90 -4.68
C ALA A 850 -2.51 12.59 -3.30
N GLN A 851 -1.72 12.00 -2.39
CA GLN A 851 -1.58 12.48 -1.02
C GLN A 851 -0.47 13.53 -0.91
N SER A 852 -0.70 14.55 -0.08
CA SER A 852 0.36 15.41 0.46
C SER A 852 0.50 15.13 1.96
N VAL A 853 1.73 14.86 2.41
CA VAL A 853 2.03 14.78 3.84
C VAL A 853 2.11 16.22 4.35
N GLY A 854 1.24 16.58 5.30
CA GLY A 854 1.13 17.95 5.78
C GLY A 854 2.36 18.37 6.60
N ALA A 855 3.15 19.31 6.09
CA ALA A 855 4.25 19.91 6.83
C ALA A 855 3.92 21.34 7.29
N PRO A 856 4.42 21.78 8.46
CA PRO A 856 4.35 23.19 8.84
C PRO A 856 5.07 24.09 7.82
N PRO A 857 4.63 25.35 7.62
CA PRO A 857 5.18 26.25 6.60
C PRO A 857 6.64 26.68 6.82
N TRP A 858 7.27 26.26 7.92
CA TRP A 858 8.68 26.51 8.24
C TRP A 858 9.56 25.25 8.09
N VAL A 859 9.01 24.17 7.53
CA VAL A 859 9.72 22.93 7.22
C VAL A 859 9.82 22.80 5.70
N TYR A 860 11.03 22.55 5.20
CA TYR A 860 11.24 22.24 3.79
C TYR A 860 10.83 20.79 3.53
N THR A 861 9.95 20.56 2.56
CA THR A 861 9.41 19.23 2.24
C THR A 861 9.95 18.69 0.95
N THR A 862 10.38 17.43 0.98
CA THR A 862 10.91 16.71 -0.20
C THR A 862 10.34 15.30 -0.26
N THR A 863 10.55 14.61 -1.37
CA THR A 863 10.18 13.20 -1.52
C THR A 863 11.39 12.34 -1.94
N GLY A 864 11.40 11.07 -1.55
CA GLY A 864 12.35 10.06 -2.01
C GLY A 864 13.70 10.08 -1.27
N THR A 865 14.73 9.43 -1.82
CA THR A 865 16.05 9.40 -1.20
C THR A 865 16.72 10.77 -1.17
N ILE A 866 17.23 11.17 0.00
CA ILE A 866 18.13 12.33 0.12
C ILE A 866 19.56 11.84 -0.10
N ALA A 867 20.24 12.39 -1.11
CA ALA A 867 21.59 11.98 -1.46
C ALA A 867 22.55 13.17 -1.48
N THR A 868 23.75 12.96 -0.93
CA THR A 868 24.92 13.76 -1.32
C THR A 868 25.43 13.22 -2.64
N GLU A 869 25.68 14.10 -3.61
CA GLU A 869 26.23 13.75 -4.92
C GLU A 869 27.38 14.70 -5.29
N TYR A 870 28.18 14.30 -6.28
CA TYR A 870 29.30 15.09 -6.78
C TYR A 870 29.32 15.17 -8.29
N PHE A 871 29.77 16.29 -8.83
CA PHE A 871 30.24 16.34 -10.21
C PHE A 871 31.65 16.93 -10.30
N LEU A 872 32.42 16.46 -11.29
CA LEU A 872 33.79 16.88 -11.57
C LEU A 872 33.87 17.85 -12.74
N GLU A 873 34.47 19.01 -12.53
CA GLU A 873 34.71 19.95 -13.62
C GLU A 873 35.70 19.35 -14.63
N PRO A 874 35.40 19.28 -15.94
CA PRO A 874 36.29 18.61 -16.89
C PRO A 874 37.59 19.41 -17.13
N PRO A 875 38.69 18.74 -17.57
CA PRO A 875 39.98 19.40 -17.81
C PRO A 875 39.96 20.48 -18.90
N THR A 876 38.91 20.53 -19.70
CA THR A 876 38.68 21.48 -20.79
C THR A 876 37.96 22.76 -20.33
N SER A 877 37.51 22.82 -19.07
CA SER A 877 36.80 23.99 -18.54
C SER A 877 37.73 25.21 -18.44
N SER A 878 37.30 26.34 -19.01
CA SER A 878 38.09 27.59 -18.98
C SER A 878 38.11 28.28 -17.61
N GLN A 879 37.29 27.78 -16.68
CA GLN A 879 37.09 28.39 -15.37
C GLN A 879 38.10 27.91 -14.32
N HIS A 880 38.68 26.70 -14.45
CA HIS A 880 39.52 26.11 -13.40
C HIS A 880 40.64 25.22 -13.95
N SER A 881 41.79 25.21 -13.27
CA SER A 881 42.99 24.53 -13.77
C SER A 881 43.19 23.17 -13.11
N TRP A 882 43.06 22.10 -13.90
CA TRP A 882 43.57 20.76 -13.55
C TRP A 882 45.11 20.79 -13.42
N GLY A 883 45.69 19.75 -12.85
CA GLY A 883 47.14 19.58 -12.78
C GLY A 883 47.76 19.26 -14.14
N ASP A 884 49.03 19.59 -14.33
CA ASP A 884 49.70 19.52 -15.63
C ASP A 884 49.70 18.11 -16.23
N TRP A 885 49.77 17.05 -15.40
CA TRP A 885 49.78 15.65 -15.86
C TRP A 885 48.53 15.31 -16.70
N TRP A 886 47.36 15.81 -16.27
CA TRP A 886 46.08 15.63 -16.97
C TRP A 886 46.03 16.31 -18.34
N GLY A 887 46.89 17.29 -18.60
CA GLY A 887 46.98 18.00 -19.88
C GLY A 887 48.07 17.46 -20.82
N THR A 888 48.99 16.63 -20.33
CA THR A 888 50.14 16.15 -21.12
C THR A 888 49.74 15.12 -22.18
N SER A 889 50.47 15.11 -23.31
CA SER A 889 50.32 14.06 -24.33
C SER A 889 50.86 12.70 -23.89
N THR A 890 51.57 12.64 -22.75
CA THR A 890 52.10 11.41 -22.15
C THR A 890 51.10 10.70 -21.23
N ASN A 891 49.96 11.34 -20.93
CA ASN A 891 48.87 10.77 -20.16
C ASN A 891 48.17 9.66 -20.96
N TRP A 892 48.10 8.45 -20.39
CA TRP A 892 47.46 7.30 -21.04
C TRP A 892 45.96 7.47 -21.29
N TYR A 893 45.22 8.16 -20.41
CA TYR A 893 43.81 8.50 -20.63
C TYR A 893 43.58 9.47 -21.80
N ARG A 894 44.64 10.05 -22.38
CA ARG A 894 44.58 10.86 -23.60
C ARG A 894 45.09 10.14 -24.86
N GLN A 895 45.64 8.94 -24.70
CA GLN A 895 46.22 8.16 -25.80
C GLN A 895 45.30 7.02 -26.24
N SER A 896 44.60 6.40 -25.29
CA SER A 896 43.74 5.25 -25.51
C SER A 896 42.39 5.43 -24.81
N ILE A 897 41.39 4.68 -25.28
CA ILE A 897 40.11 4.52 -24.59
C ILE A 897 40.27 3.57 -23.39
N ASP A 898 39.28 3.52 -22.49
CA ASP A 898 39.26 2.60 -21.35
C ASP A 898 37.83 2.11 -21.15
N ILE A 899 37.48 0.96 -21.73
CA ILE A 899 36.12 0.42 -21.70
C ILE A 899 35.96 -0.48 -20.49
N ALA A 900 35.00 -0.12 -19.65
CA ALA A 900 34.95 -0.64 -18.30
C ALA A 900 33.55 -1.01 -17.84
N LEU A 901 33.49 -1.98 -16.95
CA LEU A 901 32.40 -2.21 -16.00
C LEU A 901 32.79 -1.57 -14.65
N ASN A 902 31.80 -1.23 -13.83
CA ASN A 902 32.07 -0.60 -12.54
C ASN A 902 32.54 -1.64 -11.51
N HIS A 903 33.75 -1.45 -10.96
CA HIS A 903 34.38 -2.35 -9.97
C HIS A 903 34.64 -1.62 -8.63
N PRO A 904 33.71 -1.67 -7.67
CA PRO A 904 33.82 -0.92 -6.41
C PRO A 904 35.00 -1.39 -5.55
N ASN A 905 35.31 -2.69 -5.62
CA ASN A 905 36.37 -3.31 -4.84
C ASN A 905 37.68 -3.41 -5.66
N ARG A 906 37.99 -2.43 -6.51
CA ARG A 906 39.26 -2.42 -7.27
C ARG A 906 40.47 -2.14 -6.35
N TRP A 907 40.26 -1.32 -5.33
CA TRP A 907 41.29 -0.81 -4.43
C TRP A 907 40.97 -1.18 -2.98
N ASN A 908 41.98 -1.62 -2.23
CA ASN A 908 41.87 -1.82 -0.77
C ASN A 908 43.00 -1.09 -0.05
N GLU A 909 42.66 -0.47 1.09
CA GLU A 909 43.62 0.21 1.96
C GLU A 909 44.58 -0.77 2.62
N ASN A 910 45.88 -0.49 2.50
CA ASN A 910 46.86 -1.02 3.42
C ASN A 910 46.79 -0.24 4.72
N GLY A 911 46.62 -0.94 5.84
CA GLY A 911 46.64 -0.34 7.18
C GLY A 911 48.00 0.25 7.62
N SER A 912 48.84 0.74 6.71
CA SER A 912 50.16 1.29 7.00
C SER A 912 50.09 2.70 7.60
N ASP A 913 50.53 2.80 8.86
CA ASP A 913 51.29 3.90 9.49
C ASP A 913 50.87 5.37 9.37
N CYS A 914 49.58 5.67 9.32
CA CYS A 914 49.10 7.04 9.51
C CYS A 914 48.40 7.20 10.86
N ASP A 915 49.19 7.38 11.93
CA ASP A 915 48.65 7.84 13.21
C ASP A 915 48.30 9.32 13.08
N PHE A 916 47.01 9.61 12.90
CA PHE A 916 46.48 10.96 12.67
C PHE A 916 46.47 11.84 13.93
N THR A 917 46.94 11.34 15.08
CA THR A 917 46.84 12.07 16.35
C THR A 917 47.94 13.13 16.55
N GLU A 918 49.06 13.11 15.81
CA GLU A 918 50.14 14.10 15.97
C GLU A 918 50.77 14.60 14.64
N HIS A 919 50.31 15.78 14.19
CA HIS A 919 51.07 16.84 13.50
C HIS A 919 51.73 16.66 12.11
N TYR A 920 51.64 15.53 11.38
CA TYR A 920 52.23 15.44 10.03
C TYR A 920 51.42 14.64 8.99
N ALA A 921 50.21 15.08 8.65
CA ALA A 921 49.37 14.50 7.57
C ALA A 921 50.06 14.50 6.18
N GLY A 922 51.02 15.39 5.94
CA GLY A 922 51.73 15.50 4.65
C GLY A 922 52.79 14.42 4.38
N GLN A 923 53.10 13.52 5.33
CA GLN A 923 54.10 12.46 5.15
C GLN A 923 53.52 11.10 4.73
N CYS A 924 52.20 10.94 4.81
CA CYS A 924 51.50 9.71 4.41
C CYS A 924 51.32 9.59 2.91
N ILE A 925 51.29 10.70 2.18
CA ILE A 925 51.17 10.70 0.73
C ILE A 925 52.59 10.81 0.16
N GLN A 926 53.31 9.68 0.14
CA GLN A 926 54.61 9.59 -0.53
C GLN A 926 54.38 9.15 -1.98
N PRO A 927 54.92 9.86 -2.99
CA PRO A 927 54.94 9.35 -4.35
C PRO A 927 55.63 7.99 -4.34
N ASN A 928 54.96 6.94 -4.83
CA ASN A 928 55.48 5.58 -5.02
C ASN A 928 55.47 4.61 -3.81
N LEU A 929 54.73 4.88 -2.72
CA LEU A 929 54.42 3.84 -1.71
C LEU A 929 52.96 3.39 -1.87
N PRO A 930 52.68 2.11 -2.18
CA PRO A 930 51.31 1.65 -2.39
C PRO A 930 50.59 1.54 -1.04
N GLN A 931 49.91 2.62 -0.65
CA GLN A 931 48.89 2.60 0.41
C GLN A 931 47.62 1.86 -0.03
N LEU A 932 47.51 1.53 -1.31
CA LEU A 932 46.45 0.71 -1.89
C LEU A 932 47.05 -0.54 -2.54
N HIS A 933 46.43 -1.69 -2.31
CA HIS A 933 46.67 -2.90 -3.11
C HIS A 933 45.49 -3.13 -4.04
N ALA A 934 45.79 -3.50 -5.29
CA ALA A 934 44.79 -4.09 -6.17
C ALA A 934 44.50 -5.50 -5.67
N PHE A 935 43.23 -5.91 -5.70
CA PHE A 935 42.90 -7.32 -5.54
C PHE A 935 43.54 -8.09 -6.71
N GLY A 936 44.32 -9.12 -6.39
CA GLY A 936 44.85 -9.98 -7.43
C GLY A 936 43.72 -10.82 -8.02
N ALA A 937 43.76 -11.06 -9.33
CA ALA A 937 42.99 -12.13 -9.98
C ALA A 937 43.56 -13.52 -9.57
N ALA A 938 43.67 -13.78 -8.27
CA ALA A 938 44.20 -15.02 -7.74
C ALA A 938 43.29 -16.20 -8.10
N ASN A 939 43.85 -17.42 -8.06
CA ASN A 939 43.17 -18.70 -8.35
C ASN A 939 42.05 -19.07 -7.34
N ASP A 940 41.45 -18.07 -6.68
CA ASP A 940 40.36 -18.24 -5.74
C ASP A 940 39.04 -18.42 -6.51
N GLU A 941 38.06 -19.03 -5.86
CA GLU A 941 36.70 -19.19 -6.41
C GLU A 941 36.15 -17.81 -6.86
N PRO A 942 35.75 -17.62 -8.13
CA PRO A 942 35.40 -16.30 -8.67
C PRO A 942 34.29 -15.59 -7.91
N TYR A 943 33.33 -16.34 -7.36
CA TYR A 943 32.24 -15.76 -6.58
C TYR A 943 32.72 -15.03 -5.31
N ILE A 944 33.73 -15.54 -4.62
CA ILE A 944 34.27 -14.92 -3.38
C ILE A 944 35.41 -13.92 -3.67
N SER A 945 35.81 -13.80 -4.94
CA SER A 945 36.86 -12.90 -5.37
C SER A 945 36.26 -11.51 -5.59
N GLN A 946 36.52 -10.59 -4.65
CA GLN A 946 36.05 -9.20 -4.73
C GLN A 946 36.50 -8.47 -6.00
N TRP A 947 37.57 -8.94 -6.65
CA TRP A 947 38.03 -8.43 -7.96
C TRP A 947 37.01 -8.66 -9.08
N HIS A 948 36.18 -9.71 -9.01
CA HIS A 948 35.16 -9.96 -10.02
C HIS A 948 33.87 -9.20 -9.73
N HIS A 949 33.66 -8.67 -8.52
CA HIS A 949 32.40 -8.06 -8.12
C HIS A 949 32.19 -6.75 -8.85
N MET A 950 31.09 -6.64 -9.60
CA MET A 950 30.73 -5.41 -10.30
C MET A 950 29.52 -4.71 -9.70
N ARG A 951 29.46 -3.41 -9.94
CA ARG A 951 28.25 -2.59 -9.83
C ARG A 951 27.76 -2.21 -11.22
N GLY A 952 26.52 -1.75 -11.30
CA GLY A 952 25.82 -1.42 -12.53
C GLY A 952 25.33 -2.64 -13.33
N LEU A 953 25.22 -3.82 -12.72
CA LEU A 953 24.42 -4.93 -13.28
C LEU A 953 23.10 -5.01 -12.52
N LEU A 954 22.01 -4.66 -13.19
CA LEU A 954 20.67 -4.59 -12.63
C LEU A 954 19.85 -5.79 -13.12
N VAL A 955 19.07 -6.39 -12.22
CA VAL A 955 18.23 -7.57 -12.52
C VAL A 955 16.77 -7.29 -12.15
N THR A 956 15.89 -7.23 -13.14
CA THR A 956 14.44 -7.03 -12.97
C THR A 956 13.64 -8.15 -13.64
N VAL A 957 12.37 -8.27 -13.29
CA VAL A 957 11.47 -9.32 -13.78
C VAL A 957 10.17 -8.70 -14.27
N GLY A 958 9.64 -9.20 -15.39
CA GLY A 958 8.41 -8.68 -16.00
C GLY A 958 8.66 -7.46 -16.90
N ALA A 959 9.34 -6.44 -16.38
CA ALA A 959 9.70 -5.21 -17.08
C ALA A 959 11.17 -4.80 -16.85
N PRO A 960 11.79 -4.02 -17.76
CA PRO A 960 13.15 -3.50 -17.59
C PRO A 960 13.28 -2.34 -16.57
N GLY A 961 12.18 -1.91 -15.96
CA GLY A 961 12.14 -0.90 -14.89
C GLY A 961 11.59 -1.48 -13.59
N GLY A 962 11.52 -0.65 -12.54
CA GLY A 962 11.07 -1.06 -11.21
C GLY A 962 12.19 -1.60 -10.33
N PRO A 963 11.88 -2.07 -9.12
CA PRO A 963 12.87 -2.60 -8.18
C PRO A 963 13.59 -3.82 -8.73
N GLN A 964 14.85 -4.00 -8.32
CA GLN A 964 15.55 -5.25 -8.57
C GLN A 964 14.83 -6.42 -7.91
N ARG A 965 15.04 -7.62 -8.45
CA ARG A 965 14.43 -8.87 -7.95
C ARG A 965 15.51 -9.91 -7.72
N VAL A 966 15.28 -10.79 -6.74
CA VAL A 966 16.16 -11.93 -6.43
C VAL A 966 15.62 -13.27 -6.93
N ALA A 967 14.40 -13.27 -7.47
CA ALA A 967 13.76 -14.47 -7.99
C ALA A 967 12.78 -14.16 -9.12
N ALA A 968 12.55 -15.17 -9.97
CA ALA A 968 11.52 -15.17 -11.02
C ALA A 968 10.76 -16.51 -11.05
N GLN A 969 9.50 -16.47 -11.47
CA GLN A 969 8.70 -17.67 -11.74
C GLN A 969 9.05 -18.26 -13.11
N VAL A 970 8.73 -19.53 -13.32
CA VAL A 970 8.83 -20.13 -14.66
C VAL A 970 7.87 -19.41 -15.61
N GLY A 971 8.36 -19.02 -16.79
CA GLY A 971 7.60 -18.24 -17.78
C GLY A 971 7.87 -16.73 -17.71
N ASP A 972 8.44 -16.23 -16.61
CA ASP A 972 8.78 -14.81 -16.50
C ASP A 972 9.92 -14.41 -17.45
N THR A 973 9.87 -13.16 -17.91
CA THR A 973 11.02 -12.54 -18.59
C THR A 973 11.90 -11.87 -17.55
N VAL A 974 13.17 -12.28 -17.50
CA VAL A 974 14.21 -11.68 -16.68
C VAL A 974 15.01 -10.71 -17.54
N TYR A 975 15.13 -9.46 -17.09
CA TYR A 975 15.92 -8.42 -17.73
C TYR A 975 17.23 -8.23 -16.98
N LEU A 976 18.33 -8.14 -17.73
CA LEU A 976 19.67 -7.87 -17.24
C LEU A 976 20.16 -6.57 -17.89
N GLN A 977 20.58 -5.60 -17.09
CA GLN A 977 21.04 -4.30 -17.58
C GLN A 977 22.44 -4.01 -17.05
N ALA A 978 23.44 -3.95 -17.93
CA ALA A 978 24.83 -3.66 -17.55
C ALA A 978 25.23 -2.23 -17.94
N ARG A 979 25.81 -1.47 -17.01
CA ARG A 979 26.39 -0.16 -17.28
C ARG A 979 27.83 -0.30 -17.78
N VAL A 980 28.09 0.21 -18.97
CA VAL A 980 29.42 0.20 -19.61
C VAL A 980 29.93 1.62 -19.74
N TYR A 981 31.17 1.87 -19.32
CA TYR A 981 31.79 3.19 -19.25
C TYR A 981 32.95 3.32 -20.22
N ASN A 982 33.31 4.56 -20.54
CA ASN A 982 34.59 4.96 -21.09
C ASN A 982 35.33 5.82 -20.05
N TYR A 983 36.26 5.23 -19.30
CA TYR A 983 37.07 5.88 -18.26
C TYR A 983 38.29 6.60 -18.84
N SER A 984 38.07 7.36 -19.92
CA SER A 984 39.16 8.10 -20.57
C SER A 984 38.73 9.49 -21.04
N LEU A 985 39.73 10.28 -21.41
CA LEU A 985 39.57 11.58 -22.06
C LEU A 985 39.57 11.47 -23.60
N VAL A 986 39.55 10.24 -24.15
CA VAL A 986 39.54 9.95 -25.58
C VAL A 986 38.16 9.43 -25.99
N PRO A 987 37.50 10.03 -26.99
CA PRO A 987 36.26 9.47 -27.50
C PRO A 987 36.56 8.26 -28.38
N MET A 988 35.69 7.26 -28.34
CA MET A 988 35.74 6.18 -29.33
C MET A 988 35.50 6.74 -30.74
N ALA A 989 36.07 6.11 -31.78
CA ALA A 989 35.79 6.54 -33.14
C ALA A 989 34.33 6.21 -33.50
N ALA A 990 33.69 7.05 -34.31
CA ALA A 990 32.27 6.87 -34.67
C ALA A 990 31.96 5.53 -35.35
N THR A 991 32.98 4.89 -35.94
CA THR A 991 32.89 3.58 -36.58
C THR A 991 33.12 2.42 -35.63
N ASP A 992 33.67 2.66 -34.44
CA ASP A 992 33.92 1.63 -33.44
C ASP A 992 32.61 1.15 -32.82
N ARG A 993 32.63 -0.02 -32.20
CA ARG A 993 31.45 -0.63 -31.58
C ARG A 993 31.84 -1.23 -30.24
N ILE A 994 30.96 -1.09 -29.26
CA ILE A 994 31.10 -1.80 -27.98
C ILE A 994 30.35 -3.11 -28.09
N LYS A 995 30.99 -4.18 -27.65
CA LYS A 995 30.44 -5.52 -27.56
C LYS A 995 30.24 -5.86 -26.09
N VAL A 996 29.11 -6.51 -25.79
CA VAL A 996 28.77 -6.93 -24.42
C VAL A 996 28.18 -8.33 -24.49
N GLN A 997 28.72 -9.26 -23.72
CA GLN A 997 28.15 -10.61 -23.57
C GLN A 997 27.63 -10.79 -22.15
N PHE A 998 26.41 -11.29 -22.03
CA PHE A 998 25.76 -11.62 -20.76
C PHE A 998 25.75 -13.12 -20.56
N TYR A 999 26.15 -13.57 -19.38
CA TYR A 999 26.21 -14.98 -19.03
C TYR A 999 25.40 -15.25 -17.76
N ARG A 1000 24.91 -16.49 -17.68
CA ARG A 1000 24.42 -17.09 -16.43
C ARG A 1000 25.21 -18.35 -16.12
N GLN A 1001 25.37 -18.64 -14.84
CA GLN A 1001 26.02 -19.86 -14.36
C GLN A 1001 25.32 -20.33 -13.08
N GLY A 1002 25.28 -21.65 -12.85
CA GLY A 1002 24.69 -22.19 -11.64
C GLY A 1002 25.51 -21.79 -10.40
N TYR A 1003 24.85 -21.72 -9.25
CA TYR A 1003 25.47 -21.35 -7.98
C TYR A 1003 25.03 -22.27 -6.84
N GLU A 1004 25.99 -22.77 -6.06
CA GLU A 1004 25.76 -23.60 -4.87
C GLU A 1004 26.95 -23.46 -3.90
N ASP A 1005 26.71 -23.40 -2.59
CA ASP A 1005 27.75 -23.42 -1.53
C ASP A 1005 28.87 -22.35 -1.69
N SER A 1006 28.51 -21.10 -2.00
CA SER A 1006 29.46 -20.00 -2.26
C SER A 1006 30.36 -20.21 -3.49
N ALA A 1007 29.97 -21.07 -4.45
CA ALA A 1007 30.77 -21.37 -5.63
C ALA A 1007 29.92 -21.41 -6.91
N LEU A 1008 30.56 -21.06 -8.04
CA LEU A 1008 29.98 -21.23 -9.36
C LEU A 1008 30.07 -22.71 -9.78
N ILE A 1009 28.95 -23.27 -10.24
CA ILE A 1009 28.86 -24.68 -10.65
C ILE A 1009 28.50 -24.82 -12.13
N GLY A 1010 29.08 -25.84 -12.78
CA GLY A 1010 28.85 -26.14 -14.19
C GLY A 1010 29.48 -25.11 -15.14
N ALA A 1011 29.20 -25.26 -16.44
CA ALA A 1011 29.65 -24.32 -17.47
C ALA A 1011 28.71 -23.11 -17.55
N ALA A 1012 29.28 -21.94 -17.76
CA ALA A 1012 28.50 -20.74 -18.06
C ALA A 1012 27.74 -20.87 -19.38
N VAL A 1013 26.57 -20.22 -19.44
CA VAL A 1013 25.69 -20.19 -20.59
C VAL A 1013 25.57 -18.75 -21.07
N LEU A 1014 25.99 -18.50 -22.33
CA LEU A 1014 25.78 -17.21 -22.98
C LEU A 1014 24.27 -16.98 -23.17
N ILE A 1015 23.77 -15.90 -22.56
CA ILE A 1015 22.39 -15.43 -22.75
C ILE A 1015 22.28 -14.72 -24.08
N THR A 1016 23.12 -13.70 -24.28
CA THR A 1016 23.16 -12.91 -25.52
C THR A 1016 24.48 -12.16 -25.66
N GLU A 1017 24.79 -11.78 -26.89
CA GLU A 1017 25.82 -10.79 -27.21
C GLU A 1017 25.16 -9.57 -27.87
N THR A 1018 25.31 -8.40 -27.25
CA THR A 1018 24.75 -7.14 -27.72
C THR A 1018 25.86 -6.24 -28.26
N THR A 1019 25.55 -5.46 -29.29
CA THR A 1019 26.46 -4.45 -29.86
C THR A 1019 25.84 -3.08 -29.71
N VAL A 1020 26.58 -2.14 -29.12
CA VAL A 1020 26.09 -0.77 -28.87
C VAL A 1020 27.00 0.29 -29.51
N ALA A 1021 26.47 1.52 -29.57
CA ALA A 1021 27.15 2.65 -30.17
C ALA A 1021 28.44 3.01 -29.40
N PRO A 1022 29.43 3.62 -30.08
CA PRO A 1022 30.64 4.10 -29.43
C PRO A 1022 30.33 5.18 -28.38
N LEU A 1023 31.06 5.14 -27.26
CA LEU A 1023 30.91 6.07 -26.15
C LEU A 1023 31.77 7.33 -26.33
N PRO A 1024 31.29 8.50 -25.88
CA PRO A 1024 32.08 9.73 -25.88
C PRO A 1024 33.17 9.69 -24.79
N ALA A 1025 34.09 10.65 -24.84
CA ALA A 1025 35.02 10.90 -23.74
C ALA A 1025 34.30 11.51 -22.53
N PHE A 1026 34.92 11.36 -21.35
CA PHE A 1026 34.58 12.18 -20.19
C PHE A 1026 34.73 13.68 -20.49
N GLY A 1027 33.75 14.49 -20.09
CA GLY A 1027 33.78 15.95 -20.31
C GLY A 1027 33.58 16.38 -21.77
N ASN A 1028 32.84 15.61 -22.56
CA ASN A 1028 32.55 15.95 -23.95
C ASN A 1028 31.60 17.15 -24.06
N SER A 1029 31.69 17.89 -25.17
CA SER A 1029 30.91 19.11 -25.40
C SER A 1029 29.42 18.89 -25.66
N ALA A 1030 28.98 17.65 -25.91
CA ALA A 1030 27.59 17.32 -26.18
C ALA A 1030 26.79 17.00 -24.91
N LEU A 1031 27.45 16.97 -23.74
CA LEU A 1031 26.86 16.61 -22.44
C LEU A 1031 26.23 15.21 -22.40
N THR A 1032 26.56 14.35 -23.36
CA THR A 1032 26.14 12.94 -23.37
C THR A 1032 27.01 12.15 -22.41
N PRO A 1033 26.46 11.31 -21.51
CA PRO A 1033 27.28 10.52 -20.59
C PRO A 1033 28.34 9.67 -21.29
N ASN A 1034 29.50 9.51 -20.65
CA ASN A 1034 30.57 8.61 -21.08
C ASN A 1034 30.27 7.14 -20.73
N TRP A 1035 29.00 6.82 -20.48
CA TRP A 1035 28.53 5.48 -20.20
C TRP A 1035 27.18 5.24 -20.87
N THR A 1036 26.80 3.98 -20.99
CA THR A 1036 25.49 3.56 -21.48
C THR A 1036 25.02 2.32 -20.74
N THR A 1037 23.71 2.11 -20.66
CA THR A 1037 23.11 0.89 -20.15
C THR A 1037 22.81 -0.05 -21.32
N VAL A 1038 23.31 -1.28 -21.25
CA VAL A 1038 23.08 -2.32 -22.25
C VAL A 1038 22.14 -3.35 -21.67
N THR A 1039 21.04 -3.63 -22.36
CA THR A 1039 20.00 -4.57 -21.90
C THR A 1039 20.10 -5.92 -22.60
N ALA A 1040 19.92 -6.99 -21.84
CA ALA A 1040 19.68 -8.35 -22.28
C ALA A 1040 18.41 -8.88 -21.59
N GLN A 1041 17.79 -9.91 -22.15
CA GLN A 1041 16.66 -10.58 -21.51
C GLN A 1041 16.65 -12.07 -21.86
N PHE A 1042 16.06 -12.87 -20.98
CA PHE A 1042 15.74 -14.26 -21.26
C PHE A 1042 14.48 -14.69 -20.51
N THR A 1043 13.83 -15.76 -20.98
CA THR A 1043 12.67 -16.33 -20.32
C THR A 1043 13.12 -17.41 -19.32
N ALA A 1044 12.64 -17.32 -18.09
CA ALA A 1044 12.79 -18.36 -17.09
C ALA A 1044 12.09 -19.65 -17.57
N THR A 1045 12.82 -20.77 -17.63
CA THR A 1045 12.29 -22.04 -18.17
C THR A 1045 12.20 -23.09 -17.08
N GLU A 1046 11.36 -24.10 -17.30
CA GLU A 1046 11.21 -25.25 -16.40
C GLU A 1046 12.54 -25.96 -16.09
N ALA A 1047 13.47 -25.98 -17.05
CA ALA A 1047 14.80 -26.57 -16.87
C ALA A 1047 15.68 -25.84 -15.84
N LEU A 1048 15.30 -24.63 -15.45
CA LEU A 1048 15.99 -23.79 -14.45
C LEU A 1048 15.24 -23.74 -13.12
N SER A 1049 14.06 -24.36 -13.04
CA SER A 1049 13.24 -24.36 -11.84
C SER A 1049 13.99 -25.02 -10.67
N GLY A 1050 14.00 -24.34 -9.52
CA GLY A 1050 14.68 -24.77 -8.29
C GLY A 1050 16.20 -24.56 -8.29
N THR A 1051 16.75 -23.78 -9.22
CA THR A 1051 18.19 -23.51 -9.30
C THR A 1051 18.52 -22.06 -8.95
N ASN A 1052 19.63 -21.86 -8.25
CA ASN A 1052 20.24 -20.53 -8.08
C ASN A 1052 21.19 -20.25 -9.24
N GLN A 1053 21.08 -19.06 -9.81
CA GLN A 1053 21.89 -18.56 -10.91
C GLN A 1053 22.66 -17.33 -10.46
N VAL A 1054 23.87 -17.16 -10.99
CA VAL A 1054 24.64 -15.91 -10.91
C VAL A 1054 24.86 -15.38 -12.31
N PHE A 1055 24.79 -14.06 -12.46
CA PHE A 1055 24.98 -13.37 -13.73
C PHE A 1055 26.33 -12.67 -13.77
N TRP A 1056 26.96 -12.68 -14.95
CA TRP A 1056 28.20 -11.96 -15.18
C TRP A 1056 28.30 -11.48 -16.63
N VAL A 1057 29.14 -10.46 -16.83
CA VAL A 1057 29.21 -9.67 -18.06
C VAL A 1057 30.67 -9.54 -18.49
N VAL A 1058 30.91 -9.57 -19.80
CA VAL A 1058 32.17 -9.15 -20.41
C VAL A 1058 31.92 -8.11 -21.50
N THR A 1059 32.75 -7.07 -21.55
CA THR A 1059 32.65 -5.98 -22.53
C THR A 1059 34.00 -5.63 -23.16
N TRP A 1060 33.99 -5.24 -24.43
CA TRP A 1060 35.18 -4.77 -25.15
C TRP A 1060 34.80 -3.88 -26.33
N ALA A 1061 35.78 -3.17 -26.90
CA ALA A 1061 35.59 -2.37 -28.12
C ALA A 1061 36.18 -3.04 -29.37
N GLU A 1062 35.48 -2.90 -30.49
CA GLU A 1062 35.94 -3.32 -31.81
C GLU A 1062 35.98 -2.16 -32.80
N ASP A 1063 37.02 -2.13 -33.63
CA ASP A 1063 37.13 -1.19 -34.75
C ASP A 1063 36.20 -1.59 -35.92
N SER A 1064 36.14 -0.73 -36.94
CA SER A 1064 35.34 -0.99 -38.16
C SER A 1064 35.71 -2.26 -38.94
N SER A 1065 36.90 -2.81 -38.72
CA SER A 1065 37.40 -4.05 -39.32
C SER A 1065 37.17 -5.26 -38.43
N GLY A 1066 36.58 -5.08 -37.25
CA GLY A 1066 36.42 -6.11 -36.24
C GLY A 1066 37.74 -6.51 -35.60
N ASN A 1067 38.67 -5.61 -35.34
CA ASN A 1067 39.81 -5.87 -34.44
C ASN A 1067 39.54 -5.25 -33.07
N LEU A 1068 40.19 -5.75 -32.01
CA LEU A 1068 40.14 -5.08 -30.70
C LEU A 1068 40.69 -3.66 -30.83
N VAL A 1069 39.98 -2.69 -30.26
CA VAL A 1069 40.50 -1.33 -30.10
C VAL A 1069 41.49 -1.33 -28.93
N GLN A 1070 42.61 -0.64 -29.09
CA GLN A 1070 43.62 -0.54 -28.05
C GLN A 1070 43.09 0.27 -26.86
N GLU A 1071 43.05 -0.35 -25.70
CA GLU A 1071 42.70 0.28 -24.43
C GLU A 1071 43.96 0.77 -23.69
N VAL A 1072 43.76 1.43 -22.53
CA VAL A 1072 44.85 1.76 -21.61
C VAL A 1072 45.61 0.48 -21.25
N THR A 1073 46.94 0.54 -21.26
CA THR A 1073 47.78 -0.66 -21.07
C THR A 1073 47.53 -1.30 -19.70
N GLY A 1074 47.16 -2.58 -19.71
CA GLY A 1074 46.82 -3.37 -18.53
C GLY A 1074 45.33 -3.35 -18.17
N HIS A 1075 44.52 -2.59 -18.90
CA HIS A 1075 43.08 -2.43 -18.66
C HIS A 1075 42.23 -3.23 -19.65
N GLY A 1076 42.74 -3.56 -20.84
CA GLY A 1076 41.95 -4.18 -21.90
C GLY A 1076 41.98 -5.72 -21.89
N LEU A 1077 41.58 -6.28 -23.05
CA LEU A 1077 41.69 -7.71 -23.36
C LEU A 1077 42.88 -8.02 -24.29
N THR A 1078 43.50 -9.17 -24.11
CA THR A 1078 44.59 -9.70 -24.96
C THR A 1078 44.10 -10.32 -26.27
N SER A 1079 42.84 -10.76 -26.32
CA SER A 1079 42.19 -11.30 -27.52
C SER A 1079 40.67 -11.20 -27.40
N LYS A 1080 39.95 -11.36 -28.52
CA LYS A 1080 38.48 -11.32 -28.49
C LYS A 1080 37.92 -12.50 -27.70
N PRO A 1081 36.98 -12.27 -26.77
CA PRO A 1081 36.31 -13.38 -26.11
C PRO A 1081 35.43 -14.13 -27.12
N GLY A 1082 35.52 -15.46 -27.09
CA GLY A 1082 34.60 -16.34 -27.81
C GLY A 1082 33.31 -16.55 -27.00
N VAL A 1083 32.69 -17.72 -27.13
CA VAL A 1083 31.72 -18.20 -26.13
C VAL A 1083 32.50 -18.81 -24.99
N LEU A 1084 32.38 -18.23 -23.81
CA LEU A 1084 33.12 -18.61 -22.61
C LEU A 1084 32.34 -19.65 -21.79
N ILE A 1085 33.08 -20.52 -21.08
CA ILE A 1085 32.49 -21.53 -20.18
C ILE A 1085 32.75 -21.22 -18.71
N SER A 1086 33.64 -20.28 -18.41
CA SER A 1086 33.91 -19.74 -17.08
C SER A 1086 34.34 -18.28 -17.16
N ILE A 1087 34.06 -17.51 -16.11
CA ILE A 1087 34.46 -16.10 -16.01
C ILE A 1087 35.99 -15.93 -16.01
N VAL A 1088 36.72 -16.91 -15.49
CA VAL A 1088 38.21 -16.88 -15.46
C VAL A 1088 38.85 -17.15 -16.82
N ASP A 1089 38.07 -17.58 -17.83
CA ASP A 1089 38.56 -17.80 -19.19
C ASP A 1089 38.62 -16.49 -20.00
N VAL A 1090 38.16 -15.37 -19.44
CA VAL A 1090 38.24 -14.06 -20.10
C VAL A 1090 39.71 -13.70 -20.34
N PRO A 1091 40.10 -13.34 -21.57
CA PRO A 1091 41.50 -13.09 -21.93
C PRO A 1091 41.99 -11.71 -21.47
N ILE A 1092 41.94 -11.43 -20.17
CA ILE A 1092 42.32 -10.14 -19.56
C ILE A 1092 43.80 -9.80 -19.75
N GLU A 1093 44.12 -8.52 -19.96
CA GLU A 1093 45.50 -8.02 -20.00
C GLU A 1093 46.11 -7.98 -18.59
N ALA A 1094 47.38 -8.38 -18.44
CA ALA A 1094 48.10 -8.35 -17.17
C ALA A 1094 49.30 -7.40 -17.23
N GLY A 1095 49.45 -6.57 -16.19
CA GLY A 1095 50.57 -5.65 -16.00
C GLY A 1095 51.56 -6.14 -14.93
N PRO A 1096 52.85 -5.77 -15.02
CA PRO A 1096 53.81 -6.02 -13.94
C PRO A 1096 53.51 -5.18 -12.69
N THR A 1097 53.49 -5.85 -11.53
CA THR A 1097 53.46 -5.23 -10.20
C THR A 1097 54.81 -5.43 -9.51
N VAL A 1098 55.43 -4.33 -9.06
CA VAL A 1098 56.64 -4.36 -8.23
C VAL A 1098 56.20 -4.29 -6.76
N THR A 1099 56.24 -5.42 -6.05
CA THR A 1099 56.05 -5.43 -4.59
C THR A 1099 57.35 -5.03 -3.89
N THR A 1100 57.28 -3.98 -3.06
CA THR A 1100 58.43 -3.32 -2.40
C THR A 1100 59.21 -4.23 -1.44
N THR A 1101 58.66 -5.38 -1.06
CA THR A 1101 59.22 -6.26 -0.01
C THR A 1101 60.08 -7.42 -0.51
N THR A 1102 59.98 -7.83 -1.79
CA THR A 1102 60.65 -9.07 -2.25
C THR A 1102 61.39 -8.99 -3.59
N ASN A 1103 61.37 -7.87 -4.32
CA ASN A 1103 61.99 -7.77 -5.67
C ASN A 1103 61.55 -8.90 -6.64
N THR A 1104 60.38 -9.49 -6.41
CA THR A 1104 59.78 -10.49 -7.30
C THR A 1104 58.71 -9.78 -8.14
N SER A 1105 58.90 -9.69 -9.46
CA SER A 1105 57.84 -9.26 -10.37
C SER A 1105 56.68 -10.26 -10.30
N ALA A 1106 55.57 -9.84 -9.71
CA ALA A 1106 54.28 -10.50 -9.87
C ALA A 1106 53.52 -9.78 -10.99
N THR A 1107 52.72 -10.48 -11.79
CA THR A 1107 51.82 -9.88 -12.77
C THR A 1107 50.39 -9.96 -12.25
N THR A 1108 49.64 -8.86 -12.32
CA THR A 1108 48.20 -8.80 -12.01
C THR A 1108 47.45 -8.09 -13.13
N SER A 1109 46.15 -8.32 -13.25
CA SER A 1109 45.31 -7.56 -14.17
C SER A 1109 44.70 -6.34 -13.48
N PHE A 1110 44.56 -5.26 -14.23
CA PHE A 1110 43.81 -4.06 -13.83
C PHE A 1110 42.58 -3.85 -14.72
N SER A 1111 42.26 -4.85 -15.54
CA SER A 1111 41.11 -4.85 -16.44
C SER A 1111 39.82 -4.92 -15.66
N ASN A 1112 38.87 -4.10 -16.11
CA ASN A 1112 37.49 -4.03 -15.64
C ASN A 1112 36.52 -4.40 -16.78
N ASN A 1113 37.00 -5.10 -17.81
CA ASN A 1113 36.19 -5.58 -18.92
C ASN A 1113 35.27 -6.74 -18.53
N VAL A 1114 35.43 -7.35 -17.35
CA VAL A 1114 34.62 -8.48 -16.86
C VAL A 1114 34.11 -8.20 -15.45
N GLY A 1115 32.86 -8.57 -15.16
CA GLY A 1115 32.24 -8.32 -13.86
C GLY A 1115 31.13 -9.32 -13.55
N LEU A 1116 30.95 -9.64 -12.28
CA LEU A 1116 30.00 -10.58 -11.72
C LEU A 1116 29.07 -9.86 -10.75
N PHE A 1117 27.76 -10.11 -10.89
CA PHE A 1117 26.76 -9.63 -9.95
C PHE A 1117 26.78 -10.55 -8.72
N HIS A 1118 27.26 -10.03 -7.60
CA HIS A 1118 27.46 -10.78 -6.36
C HIS A 1118 26.15 -11.01 -5.61
N LEU A 1119 25.10 -11.46 -6.30
CA LEU A 1119 23.82 -11.77 -5.68
C LEU A 1119 23.21 -12.96 -6.43
N PRO A 1120 22.92 -14.08 -5.73
CA PRO A 1120 22.29 -15.22 -6.38
C PRO A 1120 20.84 -14.89 -6.76
N PHE A 1121 20.35 -15.53 -7.81
CA PHE A 1121 19.01 -15.33 -8.35
C PHE A 1121 18.32 -16.70 -8.52
N CYS A 1122 17.20 -16.93 -7.83
CA CYS A 1122 16.48 -18.21 -7.98
C CYS A 1122 15.40 -18.17 -9.08
N ILE A 1123 15.19 -19.28 -9.77
CA ILE A 1123 14.11 -19.46 -10.75
C ILE A 1123 13.16 -20.58 -10.30
N GLY A 1124 11.84 -20.35 -10.37
CA GLY A 1124 10.79 -21.38 -10.17
C GLY A 1124 10.41 -21.63 -8.70
N VAL A 1125 10.54 -22.86 -8.21
CA VAL A 1125 10.01 -23.35 -6.91
C VAL A 1125 10.45 -22.58 -5.65
N CYS A 1126 11.38 -21.64 -5.78
CA CYS A 1126 11.81 -20.72 -4.73
C CYS A 1126 10.91 -19.49 -4.55
N ALA A 1127 9.98 -19.23 -5.49
CA ALA A 1127 9.33 -17.94 -5.64
C ALA A 1127 7.85 -17.89 -5.17
N ASN A 1128 7.32 -19.00 -4.66
CA ASN A 1128 6.12 -19.09 -3.80
C ASN A 1128 5.77 -20.57 -3.60
N THR A 1129 5.74 -21.03 -2.36
CA THR A 1129 5.09 -22.29 -2.00
C THR A 1129 3.96 -22.05 -1.00
N ASP A 1130 2.77 -21.75 -1.51
CA ASP A 1130 1.49 -21.68 -0.77
C ASP A 1130 1.02 -23.02 -0.19
N GLN A 1131 1.88 -24.05 -0.16
CA GLN A 1131 1.52 -25.31 0.48
C GLN A 1131 1.87 -25.22 1.96
N ALA A 1132 0.83 -25.06 2.78
CA ALA A 1132 0.87 -25.22 4.23
C ALA A 1132 1.50 -26.57 4.61
N ALA A 1133 2.82 -26.57 4.81
CA ALA A 1133 3.51 -27.70 5.39
C ALA A 1133 2.99 -27.90 6.83
N PRO A 1134 2.83 -29.15 7.30
CA PRO A 1134 2.29 -29.44 8.63
C PRO A 1134 3.12 -28.87 9.79
N ASN A 1135 4.36 -28.43 9.52
CA ASN A 1135 5.20 -27.65 10.42
C ASN A 1135 5.75 -26.44 9.65
N PRO A 1136 5.83 -25.24 10.26
CA PRO A 1136 6.45 -24.09 9.61
C PRO A 1136 7.95 -24.34 9.37
N PRO A 1137 8.52 -23.82 8.26
CA PRO A 1137 9.96 -23.81 8.04
C PRO A 1137 10.70 -23.19 9.23
N VAL A 1138 11.92 -23.65 9.49
CA VAL A 1138 12.80 -23.10 10.53
C VAL A 1138 14.18 -22.87 9.95
N VAL A 1139 14.68 -21.64 10.05
CA VAL A 1139 16.05 -21.31 9.71
C VAL A 1139 16.98 -21.50 10.90
N SER A 1140 18.20 -21.98 10.65
CA SER A 1140 19.22 -22.16 11.68
C SER A 1140 20.61 -21.80 11.16
N ILE A 1141 21.46 -21.34 12.09
CA ILE A 1141 22.86 -21.04 11.83
C ILE A 1141 23.71 -22.17 12.42
N SER A 1142 24.64 -22.68 11.64
CA SER A 1142 25.60 -23.70 12.06
C SER A 1142 27.00 -23.37 11.52
N ASN A 1143 28.04 -24.00 12.06
CA ASN A 1143 29.43 -23.84 11.61
C ASN A 1143 29.92 -22.39 11.51
N LEU A 1144 29.45 -21.51 12.40
CA LEU A 1144 29.92 -20.12 12.48
C LEU A 1144 31.41 -20.10 12.84
N GLY A 1145 32.21 -19.54 11.95
CA GLY A 1145 33.65 -19.48 12.05
C GLY A 1145 34.22 -18.17 11.50
N VAL A 1146 35.50 -17.95 11.79
CA VAL A 1146 36.24 -16.78 11.34
C VAL A 1146 37.58 -17.21 10.76
N VAL A 1147 37.92 -16.67 9.59
CA VAL A 1147 39.22 -16.88 8.95
C VAL A 1147 39.90 -15.52 8.73
N PRO A 1148 41.10 -15.29 9.26
CA PRO A 1148 41.87 -14.07 8.97
C PRO A 1148 42.28 -14.01 7.49
N LEU A 1149 41.99 -12.89 6.83
CA LEU A 1149 42.38 -12.59 5.45
C LEU A 1149 43.67 -11.75 5.44
N GLY A 1150 44.81 -12.43 5.39
CA GLY A 1150 46.12 -11.80 5.20
C GLY A 1150 46.83 -11.29 6.46
N ASN A 1151 48.05 -10.76 6.28
CA ASN A 1151 48.93 -10.22 7.32
C ASN A 1151 48.94 -8.66 7.29
N GLN A 1152 47.76 -8.05 7.34
CA GLN A 1152 47.55 -6.58 7.39
C GLN A 1152 47.72 -6.05 8.84
N ARG A 1153 47.87 -4.72 9.02
CA ARG A 1153 47.97 -4.09 10.36
C ARG A 1153 46.64 -4.09 11.10
N LEU A 1154 45.55 -3.81 10.40
CA LEU A 1154 44.18 -4.17 10.81
C LEU A 1154 43.85 -5.52 10.16
N PRO A 1155 43.62 -6.59 10.93
CA PRO A 1155 43.27 -7.88 10.36
C PRO A 1155 41.89 -7.81 9.71
N GLN A 1156 41.82 -8.12 8.42
CA GLN A 1156 40.55 -8.43 7.77
C GLN A 1156 40.13 -9.85 8.16
N TYR A 1157 38.83 -10.06 8.35
CA TYR A 1157 38.27 -11.36 8.72
C TYR A 1157 37.21 -11.75 7.71
N MET A 1158 37.18 -13.02 7.32
CA MET A 1158 36.05 -13.63 6.66
C MET A 1158 35.22 -14.36 7.70
N ILE A 1159 34.00 -13.87 7.95
CA ILE A 1159 33.01 -14.56 8.78
C ILE A 1159 32.30 -15.55 7.87
N SER A 1160 32.29 -16.83 8.25
CA SER A 1160 31.59 -17.84 7.49
C SER A 1160 30.63 -18.60 8.37
N ALA A 1161 29.45 -18.89 7.84
CA ALA A 1161 28.44 -19.68 8.52
C ALA A 1161 27.65 -20.49 7.51
N GLU A 1162 27.05 -21.57 8.00
CA GLU A 1162 26.18 -22.43 7.25
C GLU A 1162 24.73 -22.18 7.67
N ILE A 1163 23.93 -21.66 6.74
CA ILE A 1163 22.51 -21.38 6.92
C ILE A 1163 21.71 -22.60 6.45
N ARG A 1164 20.87 -23.15 7.31
CA ARG A 1164 20.06 -24.34 7.01
C ARG A 1164 18.58 -24.05 7.19
N ALA A 1165 17.77 -24.56 6.28
CA ALA A 1165 16.32 -24.63 6.42
C ALA A 1165 15.90 -26.06 6.79
N THR A 1166 14.95 -26.17 7.72
CA THR A 1166 14.35 -27.46 8.13
C THR A 1166 12.83 -27.34 8.17
N ASN A 1167 12.13 -28.45 7.97
CA ASN A 1167 10.66 -28.50 7.88
C ASN A 1167 10.09 -27.71 6.68
N GLY A 1168 10.90 -27.47 5.65
CA GLY A 1168 10.55 -26.66 4.49
C GLY A 1168 11.71 -25.79 4.02
N GLY A 1169 11.61 -25.25 2.81
CA GLY A 1169 12.57 -24.26 2.30
C GLY A 1169 12.36 -22.90 2.94
N ALA A 1170 13.45 -22.19 3.23
CA ALA A 1170 13.41 -20.82 3.71
C ALA A 1170 13.55 -19.86 2.53
N GLU A 1171 12.58 -18.95 2.40
CA GLU A 1171 12.52 -17.94 1.32
C GLU A 1171 13.01 -16.58 1.83
N ALA A 1172 13.55 -15.76 0.91
CA ALA A 1172 13.93 -14.37 1.14
C ALA A 1172 14.73 -14.18 2.44
N VAL A 1173 15.87 -14.88 2.52
CA VAL A 1173 16.66 -14.97 3.74
C VAL A 1173 17.65 -13.80 3.80
N LEU A 1174 17.39 -12.84 4.66
CA LEU A 1174 18.28 -11.72 4.96
C LEU A 1174 19.27 -12.13 6.05
N VAL A 1175 20.57 -11.99 5.78
CA VAL A 1175 21.62 -12.29 6.75
C VAL A 1175 22.38 -11.02 7.09
N SER A 1176 22.37 -10.64 8.37
CA SER A 1176 23.01 -9.42 8.87
C SER A 1176 24.14 -9.74 9.83
N LEU A 1177 25.31 -9.16 9.60
CA LEU A 1177 26.42 -9.17 10.54
C LEU A 1177 26.36 -7.89 11.39
N VAL A 1178 26.11 -8.05 12.68
CA VAL A 1178 25.91 -6.93 13.62
C VAL A 1178 27.03 -6.92 14.65
N GLU A 1179 27.71 -5.79 14.81
CA GLU A 1179 28.67 -5.58 15.89
C GLU A 1179 27.98 -5.01 17.14
N GLU A 1180 28.27 -5.56 18.31
CA GLU A 1180 27.83 -5.04 19.61
C GLU A 1180 28.96 -4.29 20.32
N ASP A 1181 28.74 -3.00 20.62
CA ASP A 1181 29.55 -2.19 21.53
C ASP A 1181 28.69 -1.67 22.69
N GLY A 1182 28.63 -2.44 23.78
CA GLY A 1182 27.77 -2.16 24.94
C GLY A 1182 26.28 -2.31 24.60
N ILE A 1183 25.55 -1.19 24.57
CA ILE A 1183 24.13 -1.15 24.14
C ILE A 1183 23.98 -0.77 22.66
N LYS A 1184 25.06 -0.32 22.01
CA LYS A 1184 25.03 0.07 20.61
C LYS A 1184 25.17 -1.18 19.74
N ARG A 1185 24.27 -1.34 18.78
CA ARG A 1185 24.30 -2.37 17.75
C ARG A 1185 24.54 -1.70 16.41
N THR A 1186 25.50 -2.18 15.63
CA THR A 1186 25.83 -1.58 14.33
C THR A 1186 25.91 -2.66 13.28
N ILE A 1187 25.06 -2.58 12.26
CA ILE A 1187 25.12 -3.50 11.12
C ILE A 1187 26.41 -3.19 10.36
N ARG A 1188 27.20 -4.22 10.10
CA ARG A 1188 28.50 -4.14 9.40
C ARG A 1188 28.46 -4.70 8.00
N ASN A 1189 27.56 -5.65 7.76
CA ASN A 1189 27.39 -6.29 6.46
C ASN A 1189 25.99 -6.91 6.38
N VAL A 1190 25.42 -6.97 5.18
CA VAL A 1190 24.14 -7.61 4.89
C VAL A 1190 24.28 -8.42 3.60
N ASP A 1191 23.88 -9.68 3.63
CA ASP A 1191 23.87 -10.60 2.49
C ASP A 1191 22.44 -11.14 2.32
N ILE A 1192 22.08 -11.52 1.10
CA ILE A 1192 20.74 -11.94 0.73
C ILE A 1192 20.81 -13.30 0.03
N LEU A 1193 20.11 -14.29 0.62
CA LEU A 1193 19.88 -15.58 -0.02
C LEU A 1193 18.41 -15.64 -0.49
N PRO A 1194 18.15 -15.73 -1.81
CA PRO A 1194 16.78 -15.80 -2.33
C PRO A 1194 16.02 -17.00 -1.75
N PHE A 1195 16.72 -18.12 -1.58
CA PHE A 1195 16.15 -19.37 -1.12
C PHE A 1195 17.19 -20.32 -0.53
N VAL A 1196 16.81 -21.00 0.55
CA VAL A 1196 17.54 -22.12 1.15
C VAL A 1196 16.61 -23.33 1.16
N ALA A 1197 16.89 -24.33 0.32
CA ALA A 1197 16.05 -25.52 0.20
C ALA A 1197 16.01 -26.35 1.50
N ASP A 1198 14.90 -27.07 1.73
CA ASP A 1198 14.76 -27.98 2.88
C ASP A 1198 15.88 -29.01 2.92
N THR A 1199 16.46 -29.25 4.09
CA THR A 1199 17.59 -30.16 4.35
C THR A 1199 18.93 -29.78 3.69
N ASN A 1200 18.94 -28.79 2.80
CA ASN A 1200 20.16 -28.22 2.25
C ASN A 1200 20.72 -27.13 3.17
N SER A 1201 21.97 -26.81 2.92
CA SER A 1201 22.69 -25.72 3.54
C SER A 1201 23.16 -24.74 2.50
N GLN A 1202 23.28 -23.47 2.87
CA GLN A 1202 24.01 -22.47 2.11
C GLN A 1202 25.12 -21.91 2.98
N VAL A 1203 26.34 -21.94 2.48
CA VAL A 1203 27.46 -21.26 3.12
C VAL A 1203 27.42 -19.80 2.75
N ILE A 1204 27.46 -18.93 3.75
CA ILE A 1204 27.68 -17.50 3.58
C ILE A 1204 29.09 -17.13 4.00
N ARG A 1205 29.61 -16.06 3.40
CA ARG A 1205 30.97 -15.54 3.64
C ARG A 1205 30.91 -14.02 3.61
N MET A 1206 30.95 -13.40 4.78
CA MET A 1206 30.87 -11.96 4.94
C MET A 1206 32.22 -11.40 5.38
N PRO A 1207 32.83 -10.47 4.61
CA PRO A 1207 34.02 -9.77 5.06
C PRO A 1207 33.69 -8.85 6.24
N PHE A 1208 34.60 -8.79 7.20
CA PHE A 1208 34.56 -7.90 8.36
C PHE A 1208 35.92 -7.27 8.59
N THR A 1209 35.95 -5.94 8.66
CA THR A 1209 37.15 -5.17 9.02
C THR A 1209 36.84 -4.39 10.30
N PRO A 1210 37.54 -4.65 11.42
CA PRO A 1210 37.33 -3.92 12.66
C PRO A 1210 37.88 -2.50 12.55
N GLU A 1211 37.15 -1.52 13.10
CA GLU A 1211 37.59 -0.12 13.17
C GLU A 1211 38.71 0.10 14.21
N ARG A 1212 38.86 -0.82 15.17
CA ARG A 1212 39.76 -0.68 16.32
C ARG A 1212 40.45 -1.99 16.65
N CYS A 1213 41.55 -1.89 17.38
CA CYS A 1213 42.35 -3.04 17.81
C CYS A 1213 41.89 -3.54 19.18
N ASN A 1214 40.72 -4.17 19.27
CA ASN A 1214 40.18 -4.69 20.53
C ASN A 1214 39.33 -5.96 20.31
N THR A 1215 38.69 -6.43 21.38
CA THR A 1215 37.69 -7.50 21.30
C THR A 1215 36.40 -6.95 20.70
N HIS A 1216 35.93 -7.59 19.64
CA HIS A 1216 34.67 -7.31 18.97
C HIS A 1216 33.69 -8.46 19.22
N ILE A 1217 32.46 -8.12 19.54
CA ILE A 1217 31.36 -9.07 19.63
C ILE A 1217 30.54 -8.92 18.35
N LEU A 1218 30.42 -10.00 17.60
CA LEU A 1218 29.61 -10.06 16.40
C LEU A 1218 28.39 -10.95 16.63
N LEU A 1219 27.24 -10.52 16.14
CA LEU A 1219 26.04 -11.32 16.00
C LEU A 1219 25.81 -11.55 14.51
N LEU A 1220 25.64 -12.81 14.13
CA LEU A 1220 25.09 -13.16 12.84
C LEU A 1220 23.59 -13.39 13.02
N GLU A 1221 22.79 -12.50 12.45
CA GLU A 1221 21.33 -12.59 12.45
C GLU A 1221 20.85 -13.06 11.10
N VAL A 1222 19.94 -14.02 11.09
CA VAL A 1222 19.28 -14.52 9.89
C VAL A 1222 17.79 -14.35 10.07
N ARG A 1223 17.14 -13.68 9.12
CA ARG A 1223 15.69 -13.51 9.08
C ARG A 1223 15.18 -14.09 7.77
N SER A 1224 14.11 -14.86 7.83
CA SER A 1224 13.45 -15.43 6.66
C SER A 1224 11.96 -15.11 6.71
N ARG A 1225 11.40 -14.85 5.54
CA ARG A 1225 9.97 -14.62 5.31
C ARG A 1225 9.10 -15.69 5.98
N ASN A 1226 9.38 -16.95 5.70
CA ASN A 1226 8.54 -18.07 6.11
C ASN A 1226 9.17 -18.95 7.20
N ALA A 1227 10.44 -18.70 7.57
CA ALA A 1227 11.20 -19.58 8.47
C ALA A 1227 11.64 -18.94 9.81
N GLY A 1228 11.16 -17.73 10.11
CA GLY A 1228 11.44 -17.02 11.36
C GLY A 1228 12.86 -16.44 11.42
N THR A 1229 13.40 -16.28 12.63
CA THR A 1229 14.72 -15.68 12.88
C THR A 1229 15.67 -16.61 13.62
N ALA A 1230 16.96 -16.52 13.31
CA ALA A 1230 18.04 -17.21 14.02
C ALA A 1230 19.19 -16.22 14.31
N VAL A 1231 19.81 -16.35 15.48
CA VAL A 1231 20.94 -15.49 15.87
C VAL A 1231 22.05 -16.33 16.47
N GLN A 1232 23.29 -16.08 16.07
CA GLN A 1232 24.48 -16.62 16.73
C GLN A 1232 25.50 -15.54 17.04
N ARG A 1233 26.24 -15.75 18.14
CA ARG A 1233 27.25 -14.82 18.65
C ARG A 1233 28.65 -15.38 18.42
N LEU A 1234 29.53 -14.52 17.94
CA LEU A 1234 30.96 -14.75 17.76
C LEU A 1234 31.75 -13.65 18.47
N THR A 1235 32.96 -13.96 18.92
CA THR A 1235 33.89 -12.98 19.49
C THR A 1235 35.19 -13.05 18.73
N ILE A 1236 35.70 -11.88 18.32
CA ILE A 1236 36.95 -11.74 17.56
C ILE A 1236 37.86 -10.81 18.35
N ASP A 1237 39.08 -11.27 18.62
CA ASP A 1237 40.13 -10.43 19.18
C ASP A 1237 40.99 -9.87 18.04
N ALA A 1238 40.80 -8.59 17.72
CA ALA A 1238 41.57 -7.89 16.70
C ALA A 1238 42.95 -7.49 17.24
N GLU A 1239 43.93 -8.38 17.11
CA GLU A 1239 45.32 -8.09 17.46
C GLU A 1239 46.03 -7.29 16.35
N CYS A 1240 46.31 -6.02 16.61
CA CYS A 1240 47.11 -5.20 15.69
C CYS A 1240 48.60 -5.54 15.79
N ARG A 1241 49.21 -5.95 14.68
CA ARG A 1241 50.66 -6.14 14.61
C ARG A 1241 51.35 -4.79 14.51
N ALA A 1242 52.19 -4.47 15.50
CA ALA A 1242 53.12 -3.34 15.39
C ALA A 1242 54.22 -3.69 14.36
N TYR A 1243 54.13 -3.14 13.14
CA TYR A 1243 55.30 -3.05 12.29
C TYR A 1243 56.22 -1.98 12.89
N LEU A 1244 57.27 -2.42 13.60
CA LEU A 1244 58.39 -1.52 13.88
C LEU A 1244 59.03 -1.20 12.53
N PRO A 1245 59.14 0.07 12.11
CA PRO A 1245 59.90 0.40 10.92
C PRO A 1245 61.32 -0.13 11.13
N ILE A 1246 61.79 -0.98 10.22
CA ILE A 1246 63.21 -1.31 10.13
C ILE A 1246 63.87 -0.02 9.65
N ILE A 1247 64.23 0.86 10.59
CA ILE A 1247 65.16 1.93 10.33
C ILE A 1247 66.48 1.23 10.04
N ASN A 1248 66.77 1.04 8.76
CA ASN A 1248 68.08 0.61 8.31
C ASN A 1248 69.04 1.79 8.54
N LEU A 1249 69.53 1.93 9.78
CA LEU A 1249 70.68 2.77 10.10
C LEU A 1249 71.93 2.07 9.56
N GLY A 1250 72.04 2.00 8.23
CA GLY A 1250 73.24 1.58 7.53
C GLY A 1250 74.13 2.79 7.25
N GLN A 1251 75.32 2.76 7.83
CA GLN A 1251 76.51 3.43 7.27
C GLN A 1251 76.83 2.89 5.88
#